data_AF-A0A2V8GBC9-F1
#
_entry.id   AF-A0A2V8GBC9-F1
#
_cell.length_a   1.000
_cell.length_b   1.000
_cell.length_c   1.000
_cell.angle_alpha   90.00
_cell.angle_beta   90.00
_cell.angle_gamma   90.00
#
_symmetry.space_group_name_H-M   'P 1'
#
loop_
_entity.id
_entity.type
_entity.pdbx_description
1 polymer ?
#
loop_
_entity_poly.entity_id
_entity_poly.type
_entity_poly.pdbx_seq_one_letter_code
_entity_poly.pdbx_strand_id
1 'polypeptide(L)'
;MSLVPSLLQAIVGLDGEACVIHVGEKPYVVAPTGQVDLATRGLTFEAVNGILEQLLPIETQNALDEFGAIQYELPPRPDLPNEHFTVVVARGGDDVWVEIRRRRTPDADAVPPEAFLTPSALPAHDPESMRRDHEALSMPNSADLWPARDADEAPEEIPLEAPPVHEIHLPASLEIDQPPRPSLYAVPRPEPQPEAPQHVESAPVVPPTPPLAPPPPPAPAQFVPTRLTPPAPPPPAAPAQFVPTPIAPPPPPPPPPAPPVQFVPTQLTPPAPSPPPKPAPPPPAAHYEPPQPAVVLPLSRSPVRSDTPSPLVSSTSGLDRLLRIAAARGASTLYLASQARPSIRVDGEIQMLDEAALGPSDVESLLIDLMPERNREALRSGVSTEWICDVSEVGRVRCMTFRDHRGAGGIFRMMPVRAISADQLGLSREIQALAAEPEGLVLVAGPRSSGKDTLISAFVDLINRTRRDHVITIESEIKVVHENRSSLVSQREVRGNNEETLAVVRGAIRENPDVLVIDDLRTADMITLALDAANSGHLIIGALPAHTSTGAIDRIIDFYPPEDRRHVQLALAENLRGVVAQVLLRRPGGGRLAAREVLLNTSAVASVIAEGKTSQLPLAMESGRKHGMVPLNEALVGIVQSGAVEAREAYRRAADRAGFLALLKRQGVDTSFADRLA
;
A
#
# COMPACT_ATOMS: atom_id res chain seq x y z
N MET A 1 -45.84 -21.26 1.88
CA MET A 1 -44.46 -21.69 1.52
C MET A 1 -43.54 -20.51 1.82
N SER A 2 -42.25 -20.74 2.11
CA SER A 2 -41.30 -19.62 2.13
C SER A 2 -41.13 -19.08 0.71
N LEU A 3 -41.09 -17.76 0.55
CA LEU A 3 -40.93 -17.10 -0.76
C LEU A 3 -39.48 -17.16 -1.24
N VAL A 4 -38.52 -17.18 -0.32
CA VAL A 4 -37.08 -17.08 -0.62
C VAL A 4 -36.56 -18.24 -1.47
N PRO A 5 -36.80 -19.54 -1.16
CA PRO A 5 -36.37 -20.64 -2.02
C PRO A 5 -36.94 -20.52 -3.44
N SER A 6 -38.19 -20.10 -3.59
CA SER A 6 -38.82 -19.91 -4.91
C SER A 6 -38.24 -18.74 -5.68
N LEU A 7 -37.82 -17.65 -5.01
CA LEU A 7 -37.09 -16.54 -5.66
C LEU A 7 -35.71 -16.98 -6.13
N LEU A 8 -34.94 -17.69 -5.30
CA LEU A 8 -33.61 -18.19 -5.68
C LEU A 8 -33.68 -19.21 -6.82
N GLN A 9 -34.64 -20.14 -6.76
CA GLN A 9 -34.90 -21.10 -7.84
C GLN A 9 -35.42 -20.42 -9.12
N ALA A 10 -36.12 -19.29 -9.04
CA ALA A 10 -36.51 -18.50 -10.22
C ALA A 10 -35.29 -17.83 -10.87
N ILE A 11 -34.33 -17.30 -10.09
CA ILE A 11 -33.07 -16.75 -10.64
C ILE A 11 -32.30 -17.85 -11.37
N VAL A 12 -32.13 -19.03 -10.75
CA VAL A 12 -31.39 -20.15 -11.37
C VAL A 12 -32.13 -20.72 -12.59
N GLY A 13 -33.44 -20.93 -12.50
CA GLY A 13 -34.26 -21.53 -13.56
C GLY A 13 -34.52 -20.64 -14.78
N LEU A 14 -34.35 -19.32 -14.65
CA LEU A 14 -34.37 -18.36 -15.77
C LEU A 14 -32.96 -18.04 -16.30
N ASP A 15 -31.94 -18.73 -15.80
CA ASP A 15 -30.52 -18.46 -15.99
C ASP A 15 -30.08 -17.01 -15.68
N GLY A 16 -30.79 -16.37 -14.75
CA GLY A 16 -30.60 -14.98 -14.37
C GLY A 16 -29.31 -14.70 -13.61
N GLU A 17 -28.90 -13.43 -13.66
CA GLU A 17 -27.75 -12.88 -12.93
C GLU A 17 -28.19 -12.19 -11.63
N ALA A 18 -29.38 -11.59 -11.61
CA ALA A 18 -29.95 -10.96 -10.42
C ALA A 18 -31.49 -10.99 -10.40
N CYS A 19 -32.10 -10.94 -9.21
CA CYS A 19 -33.50 -10.57 -9.00
C CYS A 19 -33.57 -9.19 -8.35
N VAL A 20 -34.41 -8.30 -8.90
CA VAL A 20 -34.68 -6.97 -8.35
C VAL A 20 -36.11 -6.94 -7.79
N ILE A 21 -36.27 -6.35 -6.62
CA ILE A 21 -37.54 -6.18 -5.93
C ILE A 21 -37.61 -4.73 -5.41
N HIS A 22 -38.69 -4.02 -5.71
CA HIS A 22 -38.94 -2.66 -5.22
C HIS A 22 -40.39 -2.55 -4.73
N VAL A 23 -40.63 -1.77 -3.67
CA VAL A 23 -42.00 -1.52 -3.17
C VAL A 23 -42.84 -0.85 -4.27
N GLY A 24 -44.07 -1.33 -4.48
CA GLY A 24 -44.99 -0.86 -5.51
C GLY A 24 -44.73 -1.42 -6.91
N GLU A 25 -43.50 -1.87 -7.21
CA GLU A 25 -43.15 -2.46 -8.51
C GLU A 25 -43.26 -3.98 -8.51
N LYS A 26 -43.27 -4.57 -9.71
CA LYS A 26 -43.19 -6.02 -9.89
C LYS A 26 -41.76 -6.49 -9.60
N PRO A 27 -41.55 -7.57 -8.84
CA PRO A 27 -40.25 -8.24 -8.79
C PRO A 27 -39.92 -8.83 -10.17
N TYR A 28 -38.65 -8.76 -10.58
CA TYR A 28 -38.19 -9.28 -11.86
C TYR A 28 -36.79 -9.88 -11.79
N VAL A 29 -36.50 -10.84 -12.67
CA VAL A 29 -35.16 -11.39 -12.88
C VAL A 29 -34.53 -10.72 -14.10
N VAL A 30 -33.26 -10.34 -13.96
CA VAL A 30 -32.38 -9.92 -15.05
C VAL A 30 -31.69 -11.17 -15.58
N ALA A 31 -32.04 -11.57 -16.82
CA ALA A 31 -31.44 -12.69 -17.52
C ALA A 31 -30.74 -12.23 -18.81
N PRO A 32 -29.83 -13.02 -19.40
CA PRO A 32 -29.15 -12.68 -20.66
C PRO A 32 -30.09 -12.42 -21.85
N THR A 33 -31.34 -12.90 -21.77
CA THR A 33 -32.40 -12.69 -22.76
C THR A 33 -33.26 -11.43 -22.50
N GLY A 34 -33.08 -10.76 -21.36
CA GLY A 34 -33.82 -9.57 -20.95
C GLY A 34 -34.41 -9.66 -19.54
N GLN A 35 -35.30 -8.73 -19.22
CA GLN A 35 -36.03 -8.67 -17.95
C GLN A 35 -37.25 -9.62 -17.98
N VAL A 36 -37.42 -10.41 -16.93
CA VAL A 36 -38.56 -11.34 -16.76
C VAL A 36 -39.30 -11.03 -15.46
N ASP A 37 -40.54 -10.51 -15.58
CA ASP A 37 -41.42 -10.25 -14.43
C ASP A 37 -41.78 -11.56 -13.69
N LEU A 38 -41.54 -11.62 -12.38
CA LEU A 38 -41.91 -12.76 -11.53
C LEU A 38 -43.36 -12.69 -11.02
N ALA A 39 -44.03 -11.53 -11.11
CA ALA A 39 -45.40 -11.34 -10.63
C ALA A 39 -46.24 -10.47 -11.57
N THR A 40 -47.56 -10.71 -11.58
CA THR A 40 -48.52 -9.97 -12.41
C THR A 40 -48.92 -8.61 -11.82
N ARG A 41 -48.54 -8.32 -10.57
CA ARG A 41 -48.79 -7.07 -9.84
C ARG A 41 -47.56 -6.69 -9.01
N GLY A 42 -47.45 -5.42 -8.66
CA GLY A 42 -46.40 -4.95 -7.77
C GLY A 42 -46.59 -5.42 -6.31
N LEU A 43 -45.49 -5.47 -5.56
CA LEU A 43 -45.49 -5.92 -4.16
C LEU A 43 -45.81 -4.77 -3.20
N THR A 44 -46.49 -5.09 -2.10
CA THR A 44 -46.72 -4.15 -0.98
C THR A 44 -45.48 -4.08 -0.08
N PHE A 45 -45.33 -2.97 0.65
CA PHE A 45 -44.28 -2.80 1.67
C PHE A 45 -44.21 -3.96 2.66
N GLU A 46 -45.36 -4.41 3.19
CA GLU A 46 -45.46 -5.59 4.06
C GLU A 46 -44.92 -6.87 3.39
N ALA A 47 -45.17 -7.05 2.09
CA ALA A 47 -44.68 -8.22 1.35
C ALA A 47 -43.17 -8.17 1.08
N VAL A 48 -42.59 -6.98 0.87
CA VAL A 48 -41.14 -6.80 0.72
C VAL A 48 -40.44 -6.99 2.07
N ASN A 49 -40.96 -6.42 3.16
CA ASN A 49 -40.42 -6.65 4.51
C ASN A 49 -40.52 -8.13 4.91
N GLY A 50 -41.64 -8.80 4.65
CA GLY A 50 -41.79 -10.24 4.89
C GLY A 50 -40.86 -11.11 4.03
N ILE A 51 -40.28 -10.59 2.94
CA ILE A 51 -39.19 -11.24 2.19
C ILE A 51 -37.83 -10.96 2.85
N LEU A 52 -37.58 -9.72 3.30
CA LEU A 52 -36.36 -9.35 4.04
C LEU A 52 -36.20 -10.13 5.36
N GLU A 53 -37.29 -10.29 6.12
CA GLU A 53 -37.34 -11.12 7.34
C GLU A 53 -36.96 -12.59 7.10
N GLN A 54 -37.07 -13.08 5.85
CA GLN A 54 -36.68 -14.43 5.44
C GLN A 54 -35.31 -14.50 4.75
N LEU A 55 -34.71 -13.36 4.39
CA LEU A 55 -33.40 -13.26 3.73
C LEU A 55 -32.26 -12.90 4.71
N LEU A 56 -32.56 -12.10 5.73
CA LEU A 56 -31.58 -11.44 6.57
C LEU A 56 -31.65 -11.92 8.04
N PRO A 57 -30.50 -12.15 8.72
CA PRO A 57 -30.45 -12.27 10.17
C PRO A 57 -30.99 -11.01 10.87
N ILE A 58 -31.46 -11.15 12.11
CA ILE A 58 -32.03 -10.05 12.91
C ILE A 58 -30.99 -8.94 13.13
N GLU A 59 -29.74 -9.33 13.33
CA GLU A 59 -28.58 -8.44 13.47
C GLU A 59 -28.39 -7.57 12.22
N THR A 60 -28.63 -8.16 11.05
CA THR A 60 -28.49 -7.49 9.74
C THR A 60 -29.72 -6.64 9.40
N GLN A 61 -30.92 -7.02 9.87
CA GLN A 61 -32.12 -6.18 9.82
C GLN A 61 -31.96 -4.92 10.67
N ASN A 62 -31.43 -5.05 11.90
CA ASN A 62 -31.12 -3.90 12.76
C ASN A 62 -30.13 -2.94 12.08
N ALA A 63 -29.11 -3.47 11.40
CA ALA A 63 -28.15 -2.66 10.64
C ALA A 63 -28.78 -1.95 9.42
N LEU A 64 -29.76 -2.57 8.75
CA LEU A 64 -30.53 -1.90 7.68
C LEU A 64 -31.32 -0.71 8.23
N ASP A 65 -31.92 -0.84 9.42
CA ASP A 65 -32.71 0.21 10.03
C ASP A 65 -31.86 1.33 10.67
N GLU A 66 -30.61 1.05 11.05
CA GLU A 66 -29.64 2.06 11.52
C GLU A 66 -28.94 2.80 10.36
N PHE A 67 -28.48 2.09 9.33
CA PHE A 67 -27.63 2.64 8.26
C PHE A 67 -28.35 2.92 6.93
N GLY A 68 -29.60 2.47 6.76
CA GLY A 68 -30.42 2.69 5.57
C GLY A 68 -30.01 1.89 4.32
N ALA A 69 -28.83 1.26 4.31
CA ALA A 69 -28.42 0.32 3.26
C ALA A 69 -27.40 -0.70 3.79
N ILE A 70 -27.46 -1.93 3.26
CA ILE A 70 -26.61 -3.06 3.63
C ILE A 70 -26.28 -3.96 2.42
N GLN A 71 -25.26 -4.79 2.60
CA GLN A 71 -24.98 -5.95 1.74
C GLN A 71 -24.77 -7.17 2.64
N TYR A 72 -25.37 -8.31 2.27
CA TYR A 72 -25.31 -9.57 3.02
C TYR A 72 -25.10 -10.74 2.06
N GLU A 73 -24.23 -11.70 2.41
CA GLU A 73 -24.06 -12.94 1.64
C GLU A 73 -24.89 -14.07 2.29
N LEU A 74 -25.74 -14.71 1.49
CA LEU A 74 -26.57 -15.82 1.95
C LEU A 74 -25.71 -17.08 2.14
N PRO A 75 -25.92 -17.85 3.22
CA PRO A 75 -25.18 -19.09 3.43
C PRO A 75 -25.46 -20.09 2.30
N PRO A 76 -24.45 -20.89 1.89
CA PRO A 76 -24.59 -21.86 0.79
C PRO A 76 -25.68 -22.89 1.12
N ARG A 77 -26.49 -23.22 0.11
CA ARG A 77 -27.69 -24.05 0.30
C ARG A 77 -27.50 -25.44 -0.33
N PRO A 78 -27.88 -26.53 0.36
CA PRO A 78 -27.69 -27.89 -0.17
C PRO A 78 -28.56 -28.19 -1.41
N ASP A 79 -29.60 -27.39 -1.68
CA ASP A 79 -30.40 -27.47 -2.91
C ASP A 79 -29.77 -26.74 -4.12
N LEU A 80 -28.72 -25.93 -3.92
CA LEU A 80 -28.04 -25.15 -4.95
C LEU A 80 -26.52 -25.05 -4.68
N PRO A 81 -25.75 -26.17 -4.76
CA PRO A 81 -24.40 -26.26 -4.20
C PRO A 81 -23.34 -25.36 -4.85
N ASN A 82 -23.47 -25.03 -6.13
CA ASN A 82 -22.48 -24.22 -6.88
C ASN A 82 -22.90 -22.74 -7.04
N GLU A 83 -23.94 -22.30 -6.33
CA GLU A 83 -24.58 -20.99 -6.50
C GLU A 83 -24.52 -20.16 -5.22
N HIS A 84 -23.72 -19.10 -5.24
CA HIS A 84 -23.64 -18.12 -4.17
C HIS A 84 -24.59 -16.96 -4.44
N PHE A 85 -25.21 -16.41 -3.39
CA PHE A 85 -26.15 -15.30 -3.53
C PHE A 85 -25.81 -14.15 -2.58
N THR A 86 -25.69 -12.95 -3.14
CA THR A 86 -25.48 -11.71 -2.37
C THR A 86 -26.73 -10.85 -2.44
N VAL A 87 -27.30 -10.51 -1.28
CA VAL A 87 -28.43 -9.60 -1.14
C VAL A 87 -27.90 -8.20 -0.85
N VAL A 88 -28.25 -7.22 -1.69
CA VAL A 88 -28.09 -5.79 -1.42
C VAL A 88 -29.45 -5.21 -1.08
N VAL A 89 -29.54 -4.38 -0.03
CA VAL A 89 -30.79 -3.74 0.38
C VAL A 89 -30.57 -2.26 0.64
N ALA A 90 -31.53 -1.43 0.24
CA ALA A 90 -31.64 -0.03 0.63
C ALA A 90 -33.07 0.28 1.10
N ARG A 91 -33.21 1.10 2.15
CA ARG A 91 -34.47 1.46 2.78
C ARG A 91 -34.55 2.96 3.06
N GLY A 92 -35.60 3.60 2.55
CA GLY A 92 -35.95 5.00 2.76
C GLY A 92 -37.34 5.15 3.40
N GLY A 93 -37.48 4.72 4.65
CA GLY A 93 -38.77 4.69 5.35
C GLY A 93 -39.66 3.54 4.86
N ASP A 94 -40.73 3.87 4.15
CA ASP A 94 -41.66 2.93 3.51
C ASP A 94 -41.19 2.50 2.10
N ASP A 95 -40.16 3.16 1.55
CA ASP A 95 -39.55 2.78 0.28
C ASP A 95 -38.42 1.77 0.52
N VAL A 96 -38.42 0.65 -0.20
CA VAL A 96 -37.47 -0.46 -0.01
C VAL A 96 -37.11 -1.08 -1.35
N TRP A 97 -35.81 -1.20 -1.59
CA TRP A 97 -35.23 -1.83 -2.77
C TRP A 97 -34.29 -2.96 -2.37
N VAL A 98 -34.42 -4.11 -3.04
CA VAL A 98 -33.68 -5.34 -2.78
C VAL A 98 -33.14 -5.88 -4.11
N GLU A 99 -31.85 -6.17 -4.17
CA GLU A 99 -31.23 -6.88 -5.29
C GLU A 99 -30.55 -8.15 -4.80
N ILE A 100 -30.97 -9.31 -5.30
CA ILE A 100 -30.37 -10.61 -5.03
C ILE A 100 -29.52 -11.01 -6.24
N ARG A 101 -28.20 -10.85 -6.15
CA ARG A 101 -27.23 -11.22 -7.19
C ARG A 101 -26.80 -12.68 -7.05
N ARG A 102 -26.66 -13.39 -8.17
CA ARG A 102 -26.18 -14.78 -8.26
C ARG A 102 -24.72 -14.80 -8.75
N ARG A 103 -23.88 -15.59 -8.10
CA ARG A 103 -22.49 -15.85 -8.50
C ARG A 103 -22.27 -17.36 -8.57
N ARG A 104 -21.93 -17.85 -9.76
CA ARG A 104 -21.58 -19.25 -10.00
C ARG A 104 -20.14 -19.50 -9.59
N THR A 105 -19.89 -20.55 -8.82
CA THR A 105 -18.54 -21.08 -8.56
C THR A 105 -18.27 -22.21 -9.57
N PRO A 106 -17.20 -22.15 -10.40
CA PRO A 106 -16.89 -23.21 -11.35
C PRO A 106 -16.39 -24.47 -10.63
N ASP A 107 -16.68 -25.66 -11.17
CA ASP A 107 -16.35 -26.97 -10.58
C ASP A 107 -14.84 -27.26 -10.37
N ALA A 108 -13.95 -26.31 -10.66
CA ALA A 108 -12.51 -26.44 -10.45
C ALA A 108 -12.09 -26.41 -8.97
N ASP A 109 -12.84 -25.69 -8.12
CA ASP A 109 -12.53 -25.50 -6.69
C ASP A 109 -13.32 -26.45 -5.75
N ALA A 110 -14.11 -27.37 -6.33
CA ALA A 110 -14.92 -28.33 -5.58
C ALA A 110 -14.07 -29.48 -5.01
N VAL A 111 -13.35 -29.22 -3.91
CA VAL A 111 -12.56 -30.24 -3.19
C VAL A 111 -13.46 -31.42 -2.77
N PRO A 112 -13.21 -32.66 -3.26
CA PRO A 112 -14.07 -33.80 -2.95
C PRO A 112 -13.95 -34.20 -1.47
N PRO A 113 -15.04 -34.68 -0.83
CA PRO A 113 -15.07 -34.94 0.62
C PRO A 113 -14.11 -36.05 1.08
N GLU A 114 -13.57 -36.86 0.17
CA GLU A 114 -12.53 -37.86 0.47
C GLU A 114 -11.20 -37.23 0.94
N ALA A 115 -10.95 -35.94 0.62
CA ALA A 115 -9.77 -35.19 1.05
C ALA A 115 -9.73 -34.92 2.58
N PHE A 116 -10.83 -35.15 3.30
CA PHE A 116 -10.96 -34.90 4.75
C PHE A 116 -10.98 -36.18 5.60
N LEU A 117 -10.48 -37.30 5.08
CA LEU A 117 -10.34 -38.54 5.84
C LEU A 117 -9.08 -38.50 6.73
N THR A 118 -9.29 -38.46 8.05
CA THR A 118 -8.26 -38.67 9.08
C THR A 118 -7.51 -39.99 8.84
N PRO A 119 -6.17 -40.04 8.91
CA PRO A 119 -5.42 -41.27 8.62
C PRO A 119 -5.73 -42.38 9.62
N SER A 120 -6.51 -43.38 9.18
CA SER A 120 -6.70 -44.63 9.90
C SER A 120 -5.48 -45.54 9.72
N ALA A 121 -5.18 -46.37 10.72
CA ALA A 121 -3.93 -47.13 10.75
C ALA A 121 -3.84 -48.17 9.61
N LEU A 122 -2.69 -48.18 8.92
CA LEU A 122 -2.35 -49.23 7.96
C LEU A 122 -2.17 -50.59 8.67
N PRO A 123 -2.56 -51.72 8.04
CA PRO A 123 -2.30 -53.05 8.58
C PRO A 123 -0.79 -53.34 8.63
N ALA A 124 -0.38 -54.11 9.63
CA ALA A 124 1.03 -54.51 9.78
C ALA A 124 1.46 -55.44 8.64
N HIS A 125 2.50 -55.04 7.90
CA HIS A 125 3.16 -55.86 6.89
C HIS A 125 4.41 -56.56 7.45
N ASP A 126 4.76 -57.68 6.81
CA ASP A 126 5.65 -58.73 7.33
C ASP A 126 7.15 -58.33 7.33
N PRO A 127 7.88 -58.44 8.48
CA PRO A 127 9.27 -57.98 8.60
C PRO A 127 10.31 -58.65 7.69
N GLU A 128 10.02 -59.77 7.02
CA GLU A 128 11.02 -60.48 6.21
C GLU A 128 11.18 -59.96 4.77
N SER A 129 10.21 -59.22 4.24
CA SER A 129 10.26 -58.76 2.83
C SER A 129 11.32 -57.67 2.57
N MET A 130 11.57 -56.78 3.54
CA MET A 130 12.54 -55.66 3.40
C MET A 130 14.02 -56.07 3.55
N ARG A 131 14.35 -57.37 3.51
CA ARG A 131 15.72 -57.89 3.65
C ARG A 131 16.41 -58.33 2.35
N ARG A 132 15.87 -57.99 1.17
CA ARG A 132 16.48 -58.35 -0.13
C ARG A 132 16.81 -57.21 -1.09
N ASP A 133 16.16 -56.06 -0.98
CA ASP A 133 16.31 -54.98 -1.98
C ASP A 133 17.33 -53.89 -1.58
N HIS A 134 18.28 -54.23 -0.70
CA HIS A 134 19.29 -53.29 -0.18
C HIS A 134 20.67 -53.37 -0.88
N GLU A 135 20.81 -54.20 -1.91
CA GLU A 135 22.10 -54.48 -2.59
C GLU A 135 22.28 -53.75 -3.94
N ALA A 136 21.38 -52.79 -4.27
CA ALA A 136 21.41 -52.07 -5.55
C ALA A 136 21.04 -50.58 -5.44
N LEU A 137 21.87 -49.79 -4.74
CA LEU A 137 22.04 -48.33 -4.95
C LEU A 137 23.15 -47.80 -4.02
N SER A 138 24.37 -47.64 -4.55
CA SER A 138 25.42 -46.84 -3.90
C SER A 138 25.71 -45.59 -4.73
N MET A 139 25.92 -44.46 -4.08
CA MET A 139 26.33 -43.21 -4.73
C MET A 139 27.85 -43.21 -4.92
N PRO A 140 28.39 -42.67 -6.03
CA PRO A 140 29.83 -42.48 -6.21
C PRO A 140 30.39 -41.46 -5.22
N ASN A 141 31.71 -41.50 -4.99
CA ASN A 141 32.36 -40.64 -4.02
C ASN A 141 32.62 -39.23 -4.61
N SER A 142 32.75 -38.22 -3.76
CA SER A 142 32.88 -36.82 -4.19
C SER A 142 34.15 -36.50 -4.99
N ALA A 143 35.16 -37.37 -4.95
CA ALA A 143 36.39 -37.24 -5.72
C ALA A 143 36.19 -37.45 -7.24
N ASP A 144 35.21 -38.24 -7.65
CA ASP A 144 34.99 -38.58 -9.07
C ASP A 144 34.30 -37.46 -9.88
N LEU A 145 33.84 -36.40 -9.20
CA LEU A 145 33.11 -35.27 -9.82
C LEU A 145 33.99 -34.06 -10.14
N TRP A 146 35.23 -34.01 -9.66
CA TRP A 146 36.18 -32.93 -9.95
C TRP A 146 37.62 -33.48 -10.08
N PRO A 147 38.04 -33.93 -11.27
CA PRO A 147 39.41 -34.39 -11.47
C PRO A 147 40.41 -33.23 -11.34
N ALA A 148 41.42 -33.41 -10.49
CA ALA A 148 42.56 -32.51 -10.44
C ALA A 148 43.35 -32.58 -11.75
N ARG A 149 43.88 -31.44 -12.20
CA ARG A 149 44.90 -31.39 -13.25
C ARG A 149 46.27 -31.51 -12.60
N ASP A 150 46.86 -32.70 -12.67
CA ASP A 150 48.29 -32.87 -12.43
C ASP A 150 49.12 -32.23 -13.55
N ALA A 151 50.36 -31.87 -13.24
CA ALA A 151 51.25 -31.15 -14.13
C ALA A 151 52.24 -32.10 -14.81
N ASP A 152 52.05 -32.36 -16.11
CA ASP A 152 53.10 -32.53 -17.13
C ASP A 152 52.48 -32.87 -18.50
N GLU A 153 52.08 -31.85 -19.28
CA GLU A 153 52.12 -31.84 -20.76
C GLU A 153 51.74 -30.45 -21.29
N ALA A 154 52.39 -29.99 -22.38
CA ALA A 154 52.25 -28.64 -22.92
C ALA A 154 51.64 -28.65 -24.35
N PRO A 155 50.64 -27.80 -24.65
CA PRO A 155 50.11 -27.64 -26.00
C PRO A 155 50.88 -26.59 -26.82
N GLU A 156 51.05 -26.84 -28.12
CA GLU A 156 51.77 -25.97 -29.07
C GLU A 156 50.94 -24.75 -29.56
N GLU A 157 51.62 -23.74 -30.12
CA GLU A 157 51.03 -22.48 -30.59
C GLU A 157 50.47 -22.55 -32.03
N ILE A 158 49.31 -21.92 -32.28
CA ILE A 158 48.91 -21.36 -33.60
C ILE A 158 48.24 -19.98 -33.34
N PRO A 159 48.50 -18.89 -34.12
CA PRO A 159 48.60 -17.56 -33.51
C PRO A 159 47.70 -16.43 -34.08
N LEU A 160 47.66 -15.31 -33.33
CA LEU A 160 47.25 -13.94 -33.71
C LEU A 160 45.75 -13.72 -34.05
N GLU A 161 45.18 -12.52 -33.96
CA GLU A 161 45.74 -11.15 -34.05
C GLU A 161 44.99 -10.16 -33.11
N ALA A 162 45.60 -9.00 -32.76
CA ALA A 162 44.99 -8.01 -31.86
C ALA A 162 45.36 -6.54 -32.21
N PRO A 163 44.42 -5.57 -32.10
CA PRO A 163 44.69 -4.14 -32.26
C PRO A 163 45.30 -3.50 -31.00
N PRO A 164 46.01 -2.35 -31.12
CA PRO A 164 46.94 -1.88 -30.09
C PRO A 164 46.29 -1.10 -28.94
N VAL A 165 46.86 -1.26 -27.74
CA VAL A 165 46.61 -0.41 -26.56
C VAL A 165 47.57 0.79 -26.59
N HIS A 166 47.11 1.97 -26.19
CA HIS A 166 47.99 3.10 -25.87
C HIS A 166 48.33 3.08 -24.37
N GLU A 167 49.63 2.95 -24.06
CA GLU A 167 50.11 3.20 -22.70
C GLU A 167 50.02 4.68 -22.34
N ILE A 168 49.53 4.98 -21.14
CA ILE A 168 49.70 6.30 -20.51
C ILE A 168 50.41 6.07 -19.18
N HIS A 169 51.64 6.56 -19.07
CA HIS A 169 52.39 6.54 -17.82
C HIS A 169 51.71 7.39 -16.74
N LEU A 170 51.63 6.85 -15.52
CA LEU A 170 51.37 7.62 -14.30
C LEU A 170 52.68 7.72 -13.49
N PRO A 171 53.16 8.93 -13.17
CA PRO A 171 54.36 9.09 -12.33
C PRO A 171 54.05 8.80 -10.86
N ALA A 172 55.07 8.37 -10.11
CA ALA A 172 54.95 8.01 -8.70
C ALA A 172 55.22 9.21 -7.76
N SER A 173 54.84 9.00 -6.48
CA SER A 173 55.29 9.72 -5.28
C SER A 173 54.79 11.14 -5.03
N LEU A 174 54.01 11.31 -3.96
CA LEU A 174 54.48 11.94 -2.70
C LEU A 174 53.47 11.75 -1.54
N GLU A 175 53.98 11.83 -0.31
CA GLU A 175 53.25 11.73 0.97
C GLU A 175 52.61 13.09 1.35
N ILE A 176 51.84 13.33 2.41
CA ILE A 176 51.54 12.69 3.73
C ILE A 176 50.03 12.98 4.01
N ASP A 177 49.27 12.51 5.02
CA ASP A 177 49.49 11.95 6.36
C ASP A 177 48.26 11.10 6.82
N GLN A 178 48.37 10.34 7.92
CA GLN A 178 47.21 9.80 8.67
C GLN A 178 47.43 9.76 10.21
N PRO A 179 46.58 10.43 11.02
CA PRO A 179 46.55 10.24 12.47
C PRO A 179 45.86 8.90 12.87
N PRO A 180 46.16 8.35 14.07
CA PRO A 180 45.95 6.94 14.38
C PRO A 180 44.50 6.57 14.73
N ARG A 181 44.10 5.34 14.35
CA ARG A 181 42.88 4.66 14.83
C ARG A 181 43.21 3.74 16.02
N PRO A 182 42.45 3.77 17.13
CA PRO A 182 42.55 2.74 18.16
C PRO A 182 41.92 1.41 17.67
N SER A 183 42.54 0.29 18.03
CA SER A 183 42.08 -1.06 17.68
C SER A 183 41.37 -1.73 18.87
N LEU A 184 40.23 -2.35 18.62
CA LEU A 184 39.55 -3.27 19.54
C LEU A 184 38.95 -4.45 18.74
N TYR A 185 38.82 -5.60 19.41
CA TYR A 185 38.31 -6.89 18.91
C TYR A 185 39.21 -7.62 17.90
N ALA A 186 40.14 -8.42 18.46
CA ALA A 186 40.78 -9.54 17.76
C ALA A 186 39.95 -10.83 17.94
N VAL A 187 40.01 -11.74 16.96
CA VAL A 187 39.24 -12.99 16.93
C VAL A 187 40.03 -14.16 17.57
N PRO A 188 39.47 -14.91 18.53
CA PRO A 188 40.09 -16.13 19.06
C PRO A 188 40.03 -17.31 18.07
N ARG A 189 41.06 -18.18 18.09
CA ARG A 189 41.05 -19.50 17.43
C ARG A 189 40.51 -20.60 18.36
N PRO A 190 40.05 -21.74 17.82
CA PRO A 190 39.63 -22.90 18.61
C PRO A 190 40.81 -23.73 19.12
N GLU A 191 40.61 -24.45 20.23
CA GLU A 191 41.51 -25.44 20.81
C GLU A 191 40.74 -26.74 21.16
N PRO A 192 41.42 -27.89 21.39
CA PRO A 192 40.86 -29.21 21.07
C PRO A 192 40.08 -29.92 22.19
N GLN A 193 39.31 -30.95 21.79
CA GLN A 193 38.64 -31.89 22.69
C GLN A 193 39.55 -33.11 23.00
N PRO A 194 39.51 -33.66 24.23
CA PRO A 194 40.25 -34.87 24.61
C PRO A 194 39.53 -36.18 24.27
N GLU A 195 40.29 -37.29 24.28
CA GLU A 195 39.86 -38.63 23.84
C GLU A 195 38.99 -39.40 24.87
N ALA A 196 38.38 -40.50 24.43
CA ALA A 196 37.42 -41.31 25.20
C ALA A 196 37.98 -42.69 25.65
N PRO A 197 37.52 -43.26 26.78
CA PRO A 197 37.67 -44.67 27.13
C PRO A 197 36.67 -45.57 26.36
N GLN A 198 36.94 -46.88 26.29
CA GLN A 198 36.24 -47.84 25.44
C GLN A 198 35.37 -48.86 26.22
N HIS A 199 34.23 -49.26 25.63
CA HIS A 199 33.37 -50.42 26.01
C HIS A 199 32.75 -50.37 27.44
N VAL A 200 31.63 -51.02 27.80
CA VAL A 200 30.63 -51.95 27.20
C VAL A 200 29.21 -51.52 27.73
N GLU A 201 28.04 -52.09 27.44
CA GLU A 201 27.65 -53.34 26.75
C GLU A 201 26.45 -53.14 25.78
N SER A 202 25.25 -53.74 26.01
CA SER A 202 24.14 -53.73 25.03
C SER A 202 22.73 -53.95 25.59
N ALA A 203 21.73 -53.47 24.83
CA ALA A 203 20.27 -53.77 24.86
C ALA A 203 19.41 -53.23 26.04
N PRO A 204 18.06 -53.15 25.89
CA PRO A 204 17.22 -53.10 24.68
C PRO A 204 16.35 -51.82 24.57
N VAL A 205 15.72 -51.59 23.41
CA VAL A 205 14.78 -50.46 23.18
C VAL A 205 13.37 -50.81 23.66
N VAL A 206 12.67 -49.85 24.27
CA VAL A 206 11.24 -49.91 24.63
C VAL A 206 10.46 -48.87 23.81
N PRO A 207 9.34 -49.21 23.14
CA PRO A 207 8.58 -48.28 22.31
C PRO A 207 7.70 -47.30 23.12
N PRO A 208 7.36 -46.11 22.56
CA PRO A 208 6.59 -45.07 23.25
C PRO A 208 5.07 -45.34 23.29
N THR A 209 4.43 -44.78 24.31
CA THR A 209 2.98 -44.91 24.60
C THR A 209 2.11 -43.97 23.75
N PRO A 210 0.93 -44.39 23.24
CA PRO A 210 0.02 -43.51 22.47
C PRO A 210 -0.76 -42.49 23.34
N PRO A 211 -1.26 -41.39 22.74
CA PRO A 211 -1.97 -40.32 23.45
C PRO A 211 -3.44 -40.63 23.77
N LEU A 212 -4.01 -39.94 24.76
CA LEU A 212 -5.43 -40.02 25.15
C LEU A 212 -6.36 -39.23 24.21
N ALA A 213 -7.59 -39.71 24.06
CA ALA A 213 -8.66 -39.05 23.30
C ALA A 213 -9.50 -38.05 24.15
N PRO A 214 -10.07 -37.00 23.54
CA PRO A 214 -10.94 -36.04 24.22
C PRO A 214 -12.37 -36.57 24.47
N PRO A 215 -13.11 -36.03 25.47
CA PRO A 215 -14.47 -36.47 25.80
C PRO A 215 -15.55 -35.90 24.86
N PRO A 216 -16.71 -36.59 24.70
CA PRO A 216 -17.80 -36.18 23.81
C PRO A 216 -18.74 -35.10 24.42
N PRO A 217 -19.49 -34.36 23.57
CA PRO A 217 -20.43 -33.32 24.01
C PRO A 217 -21.77 -33.88 24.54
N PRO A 218 -22.50 -33.12 25.39
CA PRO A 218 -23.80 -33.53 25.93
C PRO A 218 -24.97 -33.32 24.93
N ALA A 219 -25.99 -34.16 25.05
CA ALA A 219 -27.22 -34.11 24.25
C ALA A 219 -28.29 -33.15 24.85
N PRO A 220 -29.26 -32.65 24.05
CA PRO A 220 -30.18 -31.59 24.49
C PRO A 220 -31.30 -32.10 25.41
N ALA A 221 -31.56 -31.35 26.49
CA ALA A 221 -32.68 -31.56 27.41
C ALA A 221 -33.86 -30.60 27.10
N GLN A 222 -35.08 -31.07 27.35
CA GLN A 222 -36.32 -30.40 26.92
C GLN A 222 -36.86 -29.39 27.96
N PHE A 223 -37.49 -28.32 27.49
CA PHE A 223 -38.19 -27.34 28.34
C PHE A 223 -39.53 -27.89 28.87
N VAL A 224 -39.73 -27.83 30.19
CA VAL A 224 -41.06 -27.85 30.83
C VAL A 224 -41.07 -26.79 31.95
N PRO A 225 -42.01 -25.82 31.96
CA PRO A 225 -41.97 -24.70 32.89
C PRO A 225 -42.80 -24.91 34.17
N THR A 226 -42.21 -24.66 35.33
CA THR A 226 -42.95 -24.54 36.60
C THR A 226 -42.49 -23.30 37.38
N ARG A 227 -43.34 -22.27 37.47
CA ARG A 227 -43.15 -21.16 38.40
C ARG A 227 -43.48 -21.62 39.83
N LEU A 228 -42.75 -21.13 40.84
CA LEU A 228 -43.33 -20.72 42.12
C LEU A 228 -42.39 -19.71 42.84
N THR A 229 -42.98 -18.91 43.73
CA THR A 229 -42.52 -17.59 44.22
C THR A 229 -41.42 -17.60 45.32
N PRO A 230 -40.80 -16.45 45.65
CA PRO A 230 -39.50 -16.38 46.33
C PRO A 230 -39.53 -16.09 47.85
N PRO A 231 -38.42 -16.35 48.58
CA PRO A 231 -38.07 -15.74 49.86
C PRO A 231 -37.19 -14.47 49.69
N ALA A 232 -37.01 -13.69 50.76
CA ALA A 232 -36.53 -12.31 50.73
C ALA A 232 -35.11 -12.09 51.38
N PRO A 233 -34.64 -10.86 51.72
CA PRO A 233 -33.23 -10.45 51.55
C PRO A 233 -32.24 -10.84 52.67
N PRO A 234 -30.91 -10.77 52.41
CA PRO A 234 -29.86 -11.22 53.32
C PRO A 234 -29.42 -10.19 54.39
N PRO A 235 -29.11 -10.63 55.63
CA PRO A 235 -28.28 -9.92 56.60
C PRO A 235 -26.75 -10.10 56.32
N PRO A 236 -25.86 -9.35 57.01
CA PRO A 236 -24.47 -9.17 56.60
C PRO A 236 -23.49 -10.26 57.06
N ALA A 237 -22.33 -10.31 56.39
CA ALA A 237 -21.23 -11.23 56.69
C ALA A 237 -20.41 -10.83 57.94
N ALA A 238 -19.87 -11.84 58.63
CA ALA A 238 -18.94 -11.73 59.76
C ALA A 238 -17.67 -12.58 59.48
N PRO A 239 -16.52 -12.33 60.15
CA PRO A 239 -15.22 -12.52 59.52
C PRO A 239 -14.66 -13.96 59.56
N ALA A 240 -13.94 -14.32 58.50
CA ALA A 240 -13.03 -15.46 58.48
C ALA A 240 -11.73 -15.15 59.25
N GLN A 241 -11.14 -16.17 59.87
CA GLN A 241 -9.97 -16.03 60.74
C GLN A 241 -8.66 -16.10 59.95
N PHE A 242 -7.72 -15.19 60.23
CA PHE A 242 -6.38 -15.20 59.64
C PHE A 242 -5.47 -16.23 60.32
N VAL A 243 -4.78 -17.03 59.51
CA VAL A 243 -3.62 -17.85 59.94
C VAL A 243 -2.35 -17.08 59.58
N PRO A 244 -1.37 -16.89 60.50
CA PRO A 244 -0.20 -16.08 60.24
C PRO A 244 0.85 -16.83 59.39
N THR A 245 1.23 -16.24 58.26
CA THR A 245 2.46 -16.59 57.52
C THR A 245 3.70 -15.96 58.18
N PRO A 246 4.89 -16.58 58.04
CA PRO A 246 6.12 -16.05 58.65
C PRO A 246 6.57 -14.75 57.99
N ILE A 247 6.96 -13.78 58.82
CA ILE A 247 7.36 -12.43 58.40
C ILE A 247 8.81 -12.44 57.88
N ALA A 248 9.01 -11.93 56.66
CA ALA A 248 10.35 -11.62 56.15
C ALA A 248 10.91 -10.35 56.83
N PRO A 249 12.23 -10.27 57.12
CA PRO A 249 12.81 -9.11 57.79
C PRO A 249 12.75 -7.86 56.90
N PRO A 250 12.51 -6.66 57.47
CA PRO A 250 12.43 -5.42 56.71
C PRO A 250 13.80 -4.98 56.17
N PRO A 251 13.85 -4.26 55.04
CA PRO A 251 15.07 -3.66 54.53
C PRO A 251 15.59 -2.56 55.48
N PRO A 252 16.92 -2.29 55.48
CA PRO A 252 17.50 -1.25 56.32
C PRO A 252 17.03 0.16 55.91
N PRO A 253 16.97 1.12 56.85
CA PRO A 253 16.53 2.49 56.57
C PRO A 253 17.55 3.24 55.69
N PRO A 254 17.09 4.22 54.88
CA PRO A 254 17.99 5.08 54.11
C PRO A 254 18.85 5.97 55.03
N PRO A 255 20.05 6.39 54.60
CA PRO A 255 20.91 7.28 55.37
C PRO A 255 20.24 8.66 55.57
N PRO A 256 20.55 9.37 56.68
CA PRO A 256 19.95 10.66 56.99
C PRO A 256 20.32 11.74 55.95
N PRO A 257 19.44 12.71 55.69
CA PRO A 257 19.73 13.81 54.78
C PRO A 257 20.89 14.67 55.29
N ALA A 258 21.72 15.15 54.36
CA ALA A 258 22.80 16.08 54.67
C ALA A 258 22.26 17.38 55.31
N PRO A 259 23.00 18.00 56.26
CA PRO A 259 22.55 19.21 56.93
C PRO A 259 22.38 20.37 55.94
N PRO A 260 21.41 21.28 56.16
CA PRO A 260 21.17 22.40 55.26
C PRO A 260 22.37 23.34 55.23
N VAL A 261 22.91 23.57 54.03
CA VAL A 261 23.95 24.58 53.81
C VAL A 261 23.37 25.95 54.12
N GLN A 262 23.90 26.59 55.17
CA GLN A 262 23.49 27.95 55.53
C GLN A 262 23.99 28.92 54.45
N PHE A 263 23.06 29.46 53.65
CA PHE A 263 23.33 30.62 52.81
C PHE A 263 23.55 31.84 53.70
N VAL A 264 24.81 32.08 54.06
CA VAL A 264 25.25 33.36 54.63
C VAL A 264 25.07 34.43 53.55
N PRO A 265 24.28 35.49 53.76
CA PRO A 265 24.11 36.56 52.78
C PRO A 265 25.37 37.43 52.76
N THR A 266 26.36 37.04 51.94
CA THR A 266 27.53 37.89 51.66
C THR A 266 27.07 39.19 51.02
N GLN A 267 27.21 40.31 51.73
CA GLN A 267 26.93 41.63 51.17
C GLN A 267 27.98 41.97 50.10
N LEU A 268 27.67 41.65 48.85
CA LEU A 268 28.40 42.15 47.69
C LEU A 268 27.95 43.59 47.40
N THR A 269 28.77 44.55 47.81
CA THR A 269 28.62 45.96 47.45
C THR A 269 28.59 46.10 45.91
N PRO A 270 27.63 46.81 45.32
CA PRO A 270 27.57 46.94 43.86
C PRO A 270 28.77 47.73 43.34
N PRO A 271 29.52 47.21 42.35
CA PRO A 271 30.55 47.99 41.67
C PRO A 271 29.91 49.12 40.85
N ALA A 272 30.63 50.22 40.67
CA ALA A 272 30.16 51.37 39.90
C ALA A 272 29.90 51.01 38.42
N PRO A 273 28.91 51.65 37.76
CA PRO A 273 28.52 51.29 36.40
C PRO A 273 29.61 51.63 35.36
N SER A 274 30.12 50.61 34.69
CA SER A 274 30.92 50.75 33.48
C SER A 274 30.10 51.43 32.36
N PRO A 275 30.72 52.26 31.50
CA PRO A 275 30.02 52.83 30.35
C PRO A 275 29.55 51.74 29.38
N PRO A 276 28.43 51.95 28.64
CA PRO A 276 27.89 50.93 27.76
C PRO A 276 28.85 50.58 26.62
N PRO A 277 28.99 49.29 26.25
CA PRO A 277 29.77 48.92 25.08
C PRO A 277 29.14 49.53 23.82
N LYS A 278 29.98 50.00 22.89
CA LYS A 278 29.51 50.40 21.56
C LYS A 278 28.82 49.19 20.90
N PRO A 279 27.70 49.37 20.18
CA PRO A 279 27.09 48.27 19.45
C PRO A 279 28.11 47.72 18.45
N ALA A 280 28.32 46.41 18.49
CA ALA A 280 29.03 45.73 17.42
C ALA A 280 28.24 45.92 16.11
N PRO A 281 28.92 46.01 14.94
CA PRO A 281 28.20 45.94 13.67
C PRO A 281 27.41 44.63 13.64
N PRO A 282 26.19 44.62 13.07
CA PRO A 282 25.45 43.37 12.92
C PRO A 282 26.30 42.37 12.13
N PRO A 283 26.22 41.06 12.43
CA PRO A 283 26.83 40.06 11.57
C PRO A 283 26.29 40.27 10.15
N PRO A 284 27.10 40.06 9.09
CA PRO A 284 26.61 40.14 7.73
C PRO A 284 25.40 39.21 7.63
N ALA A 285 24.27 39.75 7.17
CA ALA A 285 23.02 39.00 7.14
C ALA A 285 23.27 37.69 6.40
N ALA A 286 23.05 36.56 7.08
CA ALA A 286 23.13 35.26 6.43
C ALA A 286 22.24 35.35 5.19
N HIS A 287 22.81 35.12 4.00
CA HIS A 287 22.07 35.26 2.75
C HIS A 287 20.98 34.19 2.74
N TYR A 288 19.79 34.60 3.19
CA TYR A 288 18.55 33.89 2.96
C TYR A 288 18.25 34.05 1.48
N GLU A 289 18.95 33.26 0.67
CA GLU A 289 18.66 33.09 -0.73
C GLU A 289 17.18 32.73 -0.82
N PRO A 290 16.33 33.55 -1.48
CA PRO A 290 14.91 33.26 -1.54
C PRO A 290 14.75 31.88 -2.18
N PRO A 291 13.82 31.03 -1.69
CA PRO A 291 13.68 29.66 -2.18
C PRO A 291 13.59 29.68 -3.71
N GLN A 292 14.61 29.12 -4.37
CA GLN A 292 14.75 29.23 -5.82
C GLN A 292 13.44 28.79 -6.48
N PRO A 293 12.91 29.57 -7.44
CA PRO A 293 11.55 29.38 -7.93
C PRO A 293 11.38 27.94 -8.42
N ALA A 294 10.56 27.17 -7.71
CA ALA A 294 10.42 25.73 -7.90
C ALA A 294 10.22 25.44 -9.39
N VAL A 295 11.15 24.66 -9.96
CA VAL A 295 11.38 24.60 -11.42
C VAL A 295 10.05 24.44 -12.13
N VAL A 296 9.77 25.38 -13.04
CA VAL A 296 8.52 25.39 -13.80
C VAL A 296 8.55 24.24 -14.80
N LEU A 297 8.25 23.04 -14.32
CA LEU A 297 7.84 21.93 -15.16
C LEU A 297 6.51 22.33 -15.81
N PRO A 298 6.43 22.48 -17.13
CA PRO A 298 5.22 22.08 -17.82
C PRO A 298 5.05 20.57 -17.59
N LEU A 299 3.80 20.13 -17.38
CA LEU A 299 3.49 18.69 -17.47
C LEU A 299 3.33 18.23 -18.93
N SER A 300 3.50 19.15 -19.88
CA SER A 300 3.80 18.86 -21.28
C SER A 300 5.09 18.04 -21.35
N ARG A 301 5.03 16.90 -22.04
CA ARG A 301 6.17 15.98 -22.19
C ARG A 301 7.35 16.71 -22.82
N SER A 302 8.49 16.73 -22.15
CA SER A 302 9.76 16.99 -22.83
C SER A 302 10.00 15.82 -23.79
N PRO A 303 10.14 16.04 -25.12
CA PRO A 303 10.38 14.95 -26.06
C PRO A 303 11.79 14.40 -25.82
N VAL A 304 11.86 13.17 -25.28
CA VAL A 304 13.13 12.52 -24.96
C VAL A 304 13.79 12.05 -26.25
N ARG A 305 14.78 12.80 -26.74
CA ARG A 305 15.86 12.18 -27.51
C ARG A 305 16.66 11.30 -26.56
N SER A 306 16.89 10.05 -26.96
CA SER A 306 17.81 9.14 -26.29
C SER A 306 19.21 9.32 -26.87
N ASP A 307 20.19 9.69 -26.05
CA ASP A 307 21.60 9.88 -26.46
C ASP A 307 22.36 8.56 -26.74
N THR A 308 21.63 7.44 -26.93
CA THR A 308 22.18 6.12 -27.25
C THR A 308 21.61 5.65 -28.61
N PRO A 309 22.41 5.61 -29.69
CA PRO A 309 21.95 5.13 -30.98
C PRO A 309 21.88 3.59 -30.99
N SER A 310 20.69 3.05 -30.76
CA SER A 310 20.41 1.62 -31.01
C SER A 310 20.44 1.33 -32.52
N PRO A 311 20.97 0.18 -32.99
CA PRO A 311 21.21 -0.06 -34.41
C PRO A 311 19.91 -0.12 -35.23
N LEU A 312 20.00 0.39 -36.46
CA LEU A 312 18.91 0.38 -37.44
C LEU A 312 18.62 -1.04 -37.94
N VAL A 313 17.35 -1.44 -37.96
CA VAL A 313 16.53 -1.75 -39.15
C VAL A 313 15.32 -2.62 -38.76
N SER A 314 14.12 -2.06 -38.93
CA SER A 314 12.93 -2.77 -39.41
C SER A 314 11.95 -1.74 -40.00
N SER A 315 11.08 -2.18 -40.92
CA SER A 315 10.15 -1.28 -41.61
C SER A 315 9.03 -0.81 -40.68
N THR A 316 9.02 0.48 -40.33
CA THR A 316 8.09 1.08 -39.35
C THR A 316 6.68 1.29 -39.90
N SER A 317 6.00 0.19 -40.22
CA SER A 317 4.58 0.17 -40.60
C SER A 317 3.67 0.03 -39.37
N GLY A 318 2.40 0.43 -39.51
CA GLY A 318 1.35 0.06 -38.57
C GLY A 318 1.27 0.88 -37.28
N LEU A 319 1.10 0.21 -36.15
CA LEU A 319 0.70 0.81 -34.87
C LEU A 319 1.82 1.64 -34.23
N ASP A 320 3.07 1.19 -34.34
CA ASP A 320 4.26 1.91 -33.87
C ASP A 320 4.31 3.35 -34.44
N ARG A 321 4.10 3.51 -35.74
CA ARG A 321 4.01 4.83 -36.41
C ARG A 321 2.98 5.75 -35.74
N LEU A 322 1.79 5.23 -35.41
CA LEU A 322 0.73 6.01 -34.77
C LEU A 322 1.08 6.37 -33.31
N LEU A 323 1.75 5.49 -32.59
CA LEU A 323 2.25 5.74 -31.23
C LEU A 323 3.35 6.80 -31.22
N ARG A 324 4.30 6.76 -32.16
CA ARG A 324 5.33 7.82 -32.32
C ARG A 324 4.72 9.16 -32.69
N ILE A 325 3.73 9.20 -33.60
CA ILE A 325 3.00 10.43 -33.93
C ILE A 325 2.27 10.99 -32.71
N ALA A 326 1.63 10.13 -31.90
CA ALA A 326 0.96 10.54 -30.67
C ALA A 326 1.95 11.08 -29.62
N ALA A 327 3.08 10.41 -29.43
CA ALA A 327 4.14 10.83 -28.50
C ALA A 327 4.78 12.17 -28.93
N ALA A 328 5.08 12.34 -30.21
CA ALA A 328 5.63 13.58 -30.78
C ALA A 328 4.63 14.76 -30.70
N ARG A 329 3.32 14.50 -30.76
CA ARG A 329 2.26 15.48 -30.47
C ARG A 329 1.99 15.67 -28.95
N GLY A 330 2.82 15.08 -28.08
CA GLY A 330 2.73 15.23 -26.61
C GLY A 330 1.56 14.50 -25.94
N ALA A 331 0.84 13.63 -26.66
CA ALA A 331 -0.42 13.07 -26.20
C ALA A 331 -0.25 12.07 -25.03
N SER A 332 -1.20 12.06 -24.09
CA SER A 332 -1.26 11.06 -23.01
C SER A 332 -1.72 9.69 -23.50
N THR A 333 -2.51 9.66 -24.57
CA THR A 333 -3.27 8.48 -24.98
C THR A 333 -3.57 8.51 -26.47
N LEU A 334 -3.39 7.38 -27.16
CA LEU A 334 -3.90 7.12 -28.51
C LEU A 334 -5.14 6.21 -28.41
N TYR A 335 -6.13 6.46 -29.26
CA TYR A 335 -7.38 5.71 -29.38
C TYR A 335 -7.53 5.23 -30.82
N LEU A 336 -7.73 3.92 -30.99
CA LEU A 336 -8.14 3.30 -32.24
C LEU A 336 -9.49 2.62 -32.02
N ALA A 337 -10.42 2.82 -32.97
CA ALA A 337 -11.70 2.14 -33.00
C ALA A 337 -12.06 1.86 -34.46
N SER A 338 -12.70 0.73 -34.71
CA SER A 338 -13.16 0.35 -36.05
C SER A 338 -14.13 1.39 -36.61
N GLN A 339 -14.01 1.68 -37.91
CA GLN A 339 -14.79 2.69 -38.64
C GLN A 339 -14.62 4.13 -38.11
N ALA A 340 -13.51 4.42 -37.41
CA ALA A 340 -13.17 5.75 -36.91
C ALA A 340 -11.77 6.18 -37.35
N ARG A 341 -11.50 7.49 -37.28
CA ARG A 341 -10.15 8.05 -37.47
C ARG A 341 -9.35 7.87 -36.16
N PRO A 342 -8.06 7.48 -36.24
CA PRO A 342 -7.15 7.50 -35.09
C PRO A 342 -7.24 8.83 -34.35
N SER A 343 -7.37 8.79 -33.03
CA SER A 343 -7.57 9.98 -32.20
C SER A 343 -6.62 9.97 -31.01
N ILE A 344 -6.15 11.14 -30.58
CA ILE A 344 -5.19 11.30 -29.48
C ILE A 344 -5.74 12.21 -28.40
N ARG A 345 -5.27 12.08 -27.15
CA ARG A 345 -5.59 13.01 -26.06
C ARG A 345 -4.39 13.88 -25.71
N VAL A 346 -4.49 15.19 -25.92
CA VAL A 346 -3.46 16.19 -25.58
C VAL A 346 -4.02 17.12 -24.51
N ASP A 347 -3.30 17.31 -23.41
CA ASP A 347 -3.67 18.12 -22.22
C ASP A 347 -5.06 17.87 -21.58
N GLY A 348 -5.78 16.85 -22.04
CA GLY A 348 -7.11 16.43 -21.57
C GLY A 348 -8.15 16.34 -22.69
N GLU A 349 -7.95 17.06 -23.79
CA GLU A 349 -8.86 17.14 -24.94
C GLU A 349 -8.56 16.06 -25.98
N ILE A 350 -9.58 15.58 -26.70
CA ILE A 350 -9.44 14.58 -27.75
C ILE A 350 -9.35 15.27 -29.12
N GLN A 351 -8.29 14.97 -29.86
CA GLN A 351 -8.00 15.50 -31.19
C GLN A 351 -7.93 14.34 -32.19
N MET A 352 -8.55 14.46 -33.36
CA MET A 352 -8.40 13.46 -34.43
C MET A 352 -7.04 13.65 -35.14
N LEU A 353 -6.39 12.55 -35.51
CA LEU A 353 -5.20 12.58 -36.36
C LEU A 353 -5.58 12.73 -37.84
N ASP A 354 -4.64 13.24 -38.63
CA ASP A 354 -4.77 13.49 -40.07
C ASP A 354 -4.59 12.22 -40.91
N GLU A 355 -5.14 11.12 -40.40
CA GLU A 355 -5.15 9.79 -41.01
C GLU A 355 -6.56 9.45 -41.53
N ALA A 356 -6.67 8.38 -42.32
CA ALA A 356 -7.94 7.84 -42.78
C ALA A 356 -8.75 7.19 -41.64
N ALA A 357 -10.03 6.91 -41.89
CA ALA A 357 -10.81 6.04 -41.02
C ALA A 357 -10.39 4.58 -41.26
N LEU A 358 -10.13 3.83 -40.18
CA LEU A 358 -9.63 2.45 -40.27
C LEU A 358 -10.78 1.45 -40.35
N GLY A 359 -10.67 0.47 -41.24
CA GLY A 359 -11.59 -0.68 -41.29
C GLY A 359 -11.40 -1.64 -40.11
N PRO A 360 -12.37 -2.53 -39.81
CA PRO A 360 -12.24 -3.50 -38.72
C PRO A 360 -11.05 -4.45 -38.90
N SER A 361 -10.80 -4.88 -40.14
CA SER A 361 -9.60 -5.64 -40.55
C SER A 361 -8.30 -4.91 -40.23
N ASP A 362 -8.30 -3.60 -40.44
CA ASP A 362 -7.11 -2.78 -40.39
C ASP A 362 -6.73 -2.55 -38.93
N VAL A 363 -7.72 -2.21 -38.09
CA VAL A 363 -7.54 -2.14 -36.64
C VAL A 363 -7.10 -3.48 -36.08
N GLU A 364 -7.77 -4.59 -36.43
CA GLU A 364 -7.37 -5.92 -35.94
C GLU A 364 -5.94 -6.30 -36.34
N SER A 365 -5.52 -5.99 -37.57
CA SER A 365 -4.13 -6.18 -38.03
C SER A 365 -3.13 -5.34 -37.22
N LEU A 366 -3.45 -4.05 -37.01
CA LEU A 366 -2.64 -3.11 -36.22
C LEU A 366 -2.50 -3.56 -34.75
N LEU A 367 -3.54 -4.18 -34.19
CA LEU A 367 -3.52 -4.69 -32.82
C LEU A 367 -2.67 -5.96 -32.71
N ILE A 368 -2.85 -6.93 -33.61
CA ILE A 368 -2.16 -8.22 -33.56
C ILE A 368 -0.63 -8.04 -33.66
N ASP A 369 -0.16 -7.10 -34.48
CA ASP A 369 1.26 -6.80 -34.74
C ASP A 369 2.09 -6.62 -33.45
N LEU A 370 1.65 -5.75 -32.52
CA LEU A 370 2.33 -5.50 -31.24
C LEU A 370 1.84 -6.37 -30.07
N MET A 371 0.74 -7.11 -30.23
CA MET A 371 0.10 -7.82 -29.12
C MET A 371 0.74 -9.19 -28.83
N PRO A 372 1.08 -9.52 -27.56
CA PRO A 372 1.55 -10.84 -27.17
C PRO A 372 0.53 -11.96 -27.45
N GLU A 373 0.98 -13.15 -27.88
CA GLU A 373 0.09 -14.24 -28.33
C GLU A 373 -1.02 -14.60 -27.32
N ARG A 374 -0.68 -14.68 -26.03
CA ARG A 374 -1.64 -14.95 -24.93
C ARG A 374 -2.84 -13.98 -24.88
N ASN A 375 -2.67 -12.75 -25.37
CA ASN A 375 -3.70 -11.72 -25.40
C ASN A 375 -4.53 -11.77 -26.69
N ARG A 376 -4.01 -12.37 -27.78
CA ARG A 376 -4.67 -12.43 -29.09
C ARG A 376 -5.97 -13.23 -29.05
N GLU A 377 -6.01 -14.32 -28.29
CA GLU A 377 -7.22 -15.14 -28.13
C GLU A 377 -8.33 -14.44 -27.33
N ALA A 378 -7.97 -13.58 -26.38
CA ALA A 378 -8.93 -12.73 -25.68
C ALA A 378 -9.59 -11.72 -26.66
N LEU A 379 -8.82 -11.07 -27.54
CA LEU A 379 -9.41 -10.18 -28.55
C LEU A 379 -10.29 -10.93 -29.57
N ARG A 380 -9.92 -12.16 -29.97
CA ARG A 380 -10.74 -13.02 -30.86
C ARG A 380 -12.07 -13.40 -30.21
N SER A 381 -12.05 -13.81 -28.95
CA SER A 381 -13.24 -14.13 -28.16
C SER A 381 -14.06 -12.91 -27.72
N GLY A 382 -13.56 -11.68 -27.99
CA GLY A 382 -14.23 -10.42 -27.66
C GLY A 382 -14.04 -9.94 -26.22
N VAL A 383 -13.29 -10.68 -25.41
CA VAL A 383 -12.93 -10.31 -24.03
C VAL A 383 -11.96 -9.13 -24.06
N SER A 384 -12.26 -8.08 -23.29
CA SER A 384 -11.32 -6.96 -23.13
C SER A 384 -10.06 -7.43 -22.41
N THR A 385 -8.90 -7.08 -22.96
CA THR A 385 -7.61 -7.59 -22.49
C THR A 385 -6.59 -6.47 -22.43
N GLU A 386 -5.73 -6.51 -21.42
CA GLU A 386 -4.68 -5.50 -21.23
C GLU A 386 -3.29 -6.17 -21.29
N TRP A 387 -2.36 -5.44 -21.90
CA TRP A 387 -0.97 -5.82 -22.08
C TRP A 387 -0.10 -4.56 -22.12
N ILE A 388 1.20 -4.77 -22.07
CA ILE A 388 2.20 -3.70 -22.12
C ILE A 388 3.18 -4.05 -23.25
N CYS A 389 3.54 -3.04 -24.05
CA CYS A 389 4.66 -3.11 -24.97
C CYS A 389 5.62 -1.95 -24.72
N ASP A 390 6.89 -2.13 -25.07
CA ASP A 390 7.90 -1.08 -25.06
C ASP A 390 8.18 -0.66 -26.50
N VAL A 391 8.00 0.63 -26.79
CA VAL A 391 8.08 1.18 -28.15
C VAL A 391 9.21 2.20 -28.21
N SER A 392 10.10 2.09 -29.19
CA SER A 392 11.25 2.99 -29.34
C SER A 392 10.80 4.44 -29.50
N GLU A 393 11.55 5.38 -28.91
CA GLU A 393 11.26 6.84 -28.86
C GLU A 393 9.97 7.23 -28.07
N VAL A 394 9.05 6.30 -27.85
CA VAL A 394 7.80 6.49 -27.08
C VAL A 394 7.95 6.07 -25.62
N GLY A 395 8.72 5.01 -25.37
CA GLY A 395 8.80 4.31 -24.09
C GLY A 395 7.71 3.26 -23.92
N ARG A 396 7.38 2.95 -22.66
CA ARG A 396 6.41 1.93 -22.29
C ARG A 396 4.98 2.38 -22.60
N VAL A 397 4.18 1.51 -23.22
CA VAL A 397 2.79 1.77 -23.58
C VAL A 397 1.89 0.68 -22.98
N ARG A 398 0.94 1.12 -22.16
CA ARG A 398 -0.12 0.31 -21.58
C ARG A 398 -1.29 0.23 -22.56
N CYS A 399 -1.61 -0.97 -23.02
CA CYS A 399 -2.46 -1.24 -24.17
C CYS A 399 -3.70 -2.03 -23.71
N MET A 400 -4.88 -1.40 -23.74
CA MET A 400 -6.15 -2.06 -23.47
C MET A 400 -6.89 -2.27 -24.79
N THR A 401 -7.10 -3.52 -25.19
CA THR A 401 -7.75 -3.90 -26.45
C THR A 401 -9.09 -4.58 -26.21
N PHE A 402 -10.07 -4.30 -27.06
CA PHE A 402 -11.47 -4.69 -26.89
C PHE A 402 -12.18 -4.89 -28.24
N ARG A 403 -13.40 -5.44 -28.22
CA ARG A 403 -14.34 -5.37 -29.34
C ARG A 403 -15.59 -4.58 -28.94
N ASP A 404 -16.14 -3.82 -29.89
CA ASP A 404 -17.42 -3.13 -29.76
C ASP A 404 -18.33 -3.42 -30.98
N HIS A 405 -19.45 -2.70 -31.08
CA HIS A 405 -20.42 -2.83 -32.18
C HIS A 405 -19.87 -2.47 -33.57
N ARG A 406 -18.66 -1.92 -33.68
CA ARG A 406 -18.00 -1.54 -34.95
C ARG A 406 -16.89 -2.49 -35.34
N GLY A 407 -16.32 -3.22 -34.37
CA GLY A 407 -15.22 -4.17 -34.58
C GLY A 407 -14.21 -4.13 -33.43
N ALA A 408 -12.93 -4.37 -33.75
CA ALA A 408 -11.85 -4.25 -32.79
C ALA A 408 -11.52 -2.78 -32.44
N GLY A 409 -10.96 -2.56 -31.26
CA GLY A 409 -10.51 -1.27 -30.76
C GLY A 409 -9.38 -1.38 -29.74
N GLY A 410 -8.67 -0.27 -29.51
CA GLY A 410 -7.53 -0.20 -28.62
C GLY A 410 -7.33 1.19 -28.01
N ILE A 411 -7.05 1.23 -26.71
CA ILE A 411 -6.66 2.43 -25.96
C ILE A 411 -5.22 2.26 -25.47
N PHE A 412 -4.35 3.18 -25.88
CA PHE A 412 -2.91 3.12 -25.68
C PHE A 412 -2.45 4.27 -24.80
N ARG A 413 -2.25 3.98 -23.50
CA ARG A 413 -1.73 4.94 -22.52
C ARG A 413 -0.20 4.87 -22.52
N MET A 414 0.43 5.85 -23.15
CA MET A 414 1.88 6.00 -23.14
C MET A 414 2.33 6.44 -21.73
N MET A 415 3.24 5.69 -21.10
CA MET A 415 3.73 5.94 -19.74
C MET A 415 4.97 6.85 -19.77
N PRO A 416 5.25 7.64 -18.71
CA PRO A 416 6.50 8.38 -18.58
C PRO A 416 7.73 7.45 -18.56
N VAL A 417 8.74 7.78 -19.35
CA VAL A 417 10.00 7.03 -19.47
C VAL A 417 10.88 7.15 -18.21
N ARG A 418 10.71 8.21 -17.42
CA ARG A 418 11.52 8.52 -16.23
C ARG A 418 10.66 9.15 -15.13
N ALA A 419 11.05 8.91 -13.88
CA ALA A 419 10.52 9.62 -12.72
C ALA A 419 10.87 11.12 -12.78
N ILE A 420 10.07 11.95 -12.11
CA ILE A 420 10.40 13.35 -11.84
C ILE A 420 11.20 13.36 -10.53
N SER A 421 12.38 14.00 -10.51
CA SER A 421 13.21 13.97 -9.30
C SER A 421 12.63 14.81 -8.16
N ALA A 422 13.07 14.54 -6.93
CA ALA A 422 12.74 15.35 -5.75
C ALA A 422 13.03 16.84 -5.95
N ASP A 423 14.16 17.16 -6.59
CA ASP A 423 14.58 18.54 -6.87
C ASP A 423 13.67 19.22 -7.91
N GLN A 424 13.31 18.48 -8.97
CA GLN A 424 12.37 18.92 -10.00
C GLN A 424 10.93 19.11 -9.46
N LEU A 425 10.54 18.36 -8.43
CA LEU A 425 9.27 18.56 -7.71
C LEU A 425 9.33 19.70 -6.67
N GLY A 426 10.49 20.32 -6.46
CA GLY A 426 10.69 21.34 -5.43
C GLY A 426 10.44 20.80 -4.02
N LEU A 427 10.95 19.60 -3.71
CA LEU A 427 10.90 19.04 -2.35
C LEU A 427 11.99 19.69 -1.49
N SER A 428 11.61 20.24 -0.33
CA SER A 428 12.56 20.78 0.64
C SER A 428 13.42 19.67 1.25
N ARG A 429 14.55 20.02 1.86
CA ARG A 429 15.51 19.04 2.40
C ARG A 429 14.88 18.12 3.45
N GLU A 430 13.90 18.62 4.18
CA GLU A 430 13.19 17.91 5.25
C GLU A 430 12.15 16.95 4.67
N ILE A 431 11.53 17.27 3.53
CA ILE A 431 10.72 16.32 2.76
C ILE A 431 11.62 15.24 2.11
N GLN A 432 12.80 15.62 1.60
CA GLN A 432 13.77 14.66 1.06
C GLN A 432 14.35 13.74 2.14
N ALA A 433 14.53 14.22 3.36
CA ALA A 433 15.03 13.44 4.49
C ALA A 433 14.10 12.28 4.89
N LEU A 434 12.78 12.40 4.68
CA LEU A 434 11.85 11.29 4.92
C LEU A 434 12.15 10.05 4.05
N ALA A 435 12.73 10.24 2.85
CA ALA A 435 13.20 9.15 2.00
C ALA A 435 14.63 8.68 2.35
N ALA A 436 15.26 9.28 3.36
CA ALA A 436 16.57 8.91 3.88
C ALA A 436 16.51 8.27 5.28
N GLU A 437 15.36 8.29 5.96
CA GLU A 437 15.10 7.59 7.22
C GLU A 437 15.47 6.10 7.13
N PRO A 438 16.13 5.49 8.13
CA PRO A 438 16.55 4.09 8.05
C PRO A 438 15.35 3.13 8.07
N GLU A 439 14.35 3.44 8.90
CA GLU A 439 13.20 2.61 9.23
C GLU A 439 12.01 3.51 9.60
N GLY A 440 10.80 2.96 9.69
CA GLY A 440 9.61 3.65 10.17
C GLY A 440 8.58 3.96 9.08
N LEU A 441 7.49 4.63 9.43
CA LEU A 441 6.35 4.91 8.54
C LEU A 441 6.36 6.36 8.02
N VAL A 442 6.38 6.52 6.70
CA VAL A 442 6.22 7.79 5.98
C VAL A 442 4.89 7.77 5.24
N LEU A 443 4.04 8.78 5.51
CA LEU A 443 2.70 8.85 4.93
C LEU A 443 2.58 9.93 3.86
N VAL A 444 2.17 9.54 2.66
CA VAL A 444 1.86 10.46 1.55
C VAL A 444 0.34 10.63 1.46
N ALA A 445 -0.14 11.79 1.85
CA ALA A 445 -1.57 12.10 1.91
C ALA A 445 -2.00 13.04 0.77
N GLY A 446 -3.28 12.96 0.41
CA GLY A 446 -3.89 13.86 -0.55
C GLY A 446 -5.15 13.29 -1.22
N PRO A 447 -6.08 14.14 -1.71
CA PRO A 447 -7.28 13.71 -2.41
C PRO A 447 -6.97 13.00 -3.75
N ARG A 448 -7.99 12.49 -4.43
CA ARG A 448 -7.84 11.91 -5.78
C ARG A 448 -7.19 12.93 -6.74
N SER A 449 -6.26 12.48 -7.57
CA SER A 449 -5.48 13.31 -8.51
C SER A 449 -4.63 14.43 -7.87
N SER A 450 -4.20 14.27 -6.61
CA SER A 450 -3.23 15.16 -5.94
C SER A 450 -1.75 14.87 -6.28
N GLY A 451 -1.45 13.84 -7.09
CA GLY A 451 -0.08 13.48 -7.47
C GLY A 451 0.71 12.75 -6.39
N LYS A 452 0.05 12.04 -5.46
CA LYS A 452 0.70 11.17 -4.45
C LYS A 452 1.71 10.23 -5.10
N ASP A 453 1.28 9.54 -6.13
CA ASP A 453 2.02 8.55 -6.91
C ASP A 453 3.28 9.17 -7.55
N THR A 454 3.21 10.45 -7.93
CA THR A 454 4.36 11.22 -8.45
C THR A 454 5.36 11.58 -7.34
N LEU A 455 4.89 11.88 -6.12
CA LEU A 455 5.75 12.11 -4.96
C LEU A 455 6.41 10.80 -4.48
N ILE A 456 5.66 9.69 -4.47
CA ILE A 456 6.18 8.36 -4.14
C ILE A 456 7.24 7.93 -5.17
N SER A 457 6.97 8.07 -6.46
CA SER A 457 7.97 7.81 -7.51
C SER A 457 9.21 8.70 -7.35
N ALA A 458 9.07 9.96 -6.93
CA ALA A 458 10.23 10.82 -6.63
C ALA A 458 11.03 10.37 -5.39
N PHE A 459 10.37 9.81 -4.36
CA PHE A 459 11.06 9.16 -3.23
C PHE A 459 11.79 7.89 -3.66
N VAL A 460 11.18 7.04 -4.50
CA VAL A 460 11.82 5.82 -5.03
C VAL A 460 13.01 6.16 -5.95
N ASP A 461 12.92 7.19 -6.80
CA ASP A 461 14.06 7.69 -7.59
C ASP A 461 15.19 8.20 -6.70
N LEU A 462 14.86 8.93 -5.63
CA LEU A 462 15.84 9.46 -4.68
C LEU A 462 16.56 8.32 -3.94
N ILE A 463 15.83 7.38 -3.33
CA ILE A 463 16.36 6.20 -2.64
C ILE A 463 17.28 5.39 -3.56
N ASN A 464 16.82 5.07 -4.76
CA ASN A 464 17.57 4.29 -5.76
C ASN A 464 18.82 5.03 -6.29
N ARG A 465 18.96 6.33 -6.05
CA ARG A 465 20.16 7.12 -6.37
C ARG A 465 21.12 7.30 -5.19
N THR A 466 20.62 7.35 -3.95
CA THR A 466 21.41 7.76 -2.78
C THR A 466 21.69 6.63 -1.79
N ARG A 467 20.91 5.54 -1.82
CA ARG A 467 21.00 4.39 -0.92
C ARG A 467 21.41 3.11 -1.68
N ARG A 468 21.43 1.95 -1.03
CA ARG A 468 21.89 0.66 -1.61
C ARG A 468 21.02 -0.50 -1.13
N ASP A 469 19.76 -0.40 -1.48
CA ASP A 469 18.67 -1.06 -0.76
C ASP A 469 17.92 -2.06 -1.65
N HIS A 470 17.21 -2.99 -1.05
CA HIS A 470 16.12 -3.71 -1.70
C HIS A 470 14.80 -2.93 -1.48
N VAL A 471 14.32 -2.32 -2.57
CA VAL A 471 13.06 -1.55 -2.59
C VAL A 471 11.97 -2.39 -3.27
N ILE A 472 10.91 -2.74 -2.56
CA ILE A 472 9.71 -3.33 -3.17
C ILE A 472 8.63 -2.26 -3.28
N THR A 473 7.96 -2.15 -4.43
CA THR A 473 6.74 -1.35 -4.57
C THR A 473 5.52 -2.23 -4.85
N ILE A 474 4.43 -1.96 -4.14
CA ILE A 474 3.11 -2.54 -4.36
C ILE A 474 2.23 -1.41 -4.93
N GLU A 475 1.90 -1.51 -6.22
CA GLU A 475 1.18 -0.48 -6.97
C GLU A 475 -0.09 -1.06 -7.63
N SER A 476 -1.19 -0.32 -7.57
CA SER A 476 -2.45 -0.67 -8.27
C SER A 476 -2.35 -0.51 -9.80
N GLU A 477 -1.51 0.40 -10.25
CA GLU A 477 -1.10 0.62 -11.63
C GLU A 477 0.33 1.16 -11.60
N ILE A 478 1.32 0.40 -12.08
CA ILE A 478 2.70 0.90 -12.26
C ILE A 478 2.65 2.03 -13.28
N LYS A 479 2.95 3.25 -12.82
CA LYS A 479 2.88 4.48 -13.63
C LYS A 479 4.23 4.90 -14.19
N VAL A 480 5.31 4.61 -13.47
CA VAL A 480 6.69 4.89 -13.85
C VAL A 480 7.51 3.64 -13.57
N VAL A 481 8.36 3.23 -14.52
CA VAL A 481 9.30 2.14 -14.30
C VAL A 481 10.58 2.69 -13.70
N HIS A 482 11.03 2.09 -12.60
CA HIS A 482 12.27 2.43 -11.91
C HIS A 482 13.35 1.39 -12.27
N GLU A 483 14.25 1.76 -13.18
CA GLU A 483 15.45 0.96 -13.48
C GLU A 483 16.36 0.88 -12.26
N ASN A 484 16.96 -0.29 -11.99
CA ASN A 484 17.96 -0.48 -10.93
C ASN A 484 19.16 0.47 -11.13
N ARG A 485 19.64 1.09 -10.05
CA ARG A 485 20.84 1.94 -10.06
C ARG A 485 21.76 1.62 -8.90
N SER A 486 21.58 2.29 -7.76
CA SER A 486 22.29 1.97 -6.52
C SER A 486 21.50 0.97 -5.66
N SER A 487 20.17 0.95 -5.82
CA SER A 487 19.26 -0.02 -5.21
C SER A 487 18.73 -1.03 -6.23
N LEU A 488 18.25 -2.17 -5.72
CA LEU A 488 17.38 -3.11 -6.44
C LEU A 488 15.92 -2.67 -6.26
N VAL A 489 15.20 -2.42 -7.36
CA VAL A 489 13.80 -1.98 -7.32
C VAL A 489 12.87 -3.03 -7.93
N SER A 490 12.05 -3.63 -7.07
CA SER A 490 11.15 -4.76 -7.37
C SER A 490 9.69 -4.28 -7.38
N GLN A 491 9.25 -3.69 -8.49
CA GLN A 491 7.88 -3.18 -8.63
C GLN A 491 6.86 -4.28 -8.93
N ARG A 492 5.70 -4.26 -8.25
CA ARG A 492 4.61 -5.24 -8.38
C ARG A 492 3.31 -4.53 -8.68
N GLU A 493 2.67 -4.91 -9.79
CA GLU A 493 1.32 -4.44 -10.11
C GLU A 493 0.28 -5.42 -9.54
N VAL A 494 -0.53 -4.96 -8.60
CA VAL A 494 -1.57 -5.78 -7.96
C VAL A 494 -2.94 -5.22 -8.27
N ARG A 495 -3.72 -5.98 -9.05
CA ARG A 495 -5.09 -5.62 -9.46
C ARG A 495 -6.13 -6.52 -8.81
N GLY A 496 -5.93 -6.79 -7.52
CA GLY A 496 -6.78 -7.68 -6.74
C GLY A 496 -7.78 -6.95 -5.85
N ASN A 497 -8.48 -7.74 -5.05
CA ASN A 497 -9.20 -7.29 -3.87
C ASN A 497 -8.20 -6.92 -2.73
N ASN A 498 -8.73 -6.54 -1.57
CA ASN A 498 -7.90 -6.17 -0.42
C ASN A 498 -7.09 -7.36 0.15
N GLU A 499 -7.61 -8.58 0.09
CA GLU A 499 -7.00 -9.80 0.63
C GLU A 499 -5.82 -10.27 -0.22
N GLU A 500 -5.99 -10.25 -1.55
CA GLU A 500 -4.93 -10.52 -2.53
C GLU A 500 -3.80 -9.49 -2.40
N THR A 501 -4.16 -8.21 -2.24
CA THR A 501 -3.19 -7.14 -1.99
C THR A 501 -2.44 -7.38 -0.67
N LEU A 502 -3.16 -7.68 0.41
CA LEU A 502 -2.58 -7.99 1.73
C LEU A 502 -1.68 -9.24 1.69
N ALA A 503 -2.03 -10.26 0.91
CA ALA A 503 -1.21 -11.45 0.70
C ALA A 503 0.11 -11.10 -0.02
N VAL A 504 0.08 -10.24 -1.04
CA VAL A 504 1.30 -9.77 -1.73
C VAL A 504 2.17 -8.91 -0.79
N VAL A 505 1.59 -8.05 0.04
CA VAL A 505 2.34 -7.26 1.05
C VAL A 505 3.00 -8.18 2.10
N ARG A 506 2.27 -9.19 2.61
CA ARG A 506 2.82 -10.23 3.51
C ARG A 506 3.96 -11.03 2.86
N GLY A 507 3.85 -11.30 1.55
CA GLY A 507 4.91 -11.93 0.76
C GLY A 507 6.15 -11.05 0.66
N ALA A 508 5.97 -9.80 0.24
CA ALA A 508 7.05 -8.81 0.06
C ALA A 508 7.91 -8.62 1.34
N ILE A 509 7.29 -8.55 2.52
CA ILE A 509 8.03 -8.40 3.80
C ILE A 509 8.97 -9.60 4.05
N ARG A 510 8.59 -10.81 3.63
CA ARG A 510 9.42 -12.03 3.78
C ARG A 510 10.61 -12.07 2.82
N GLU A 511 10.67 -11.17 1.86
CA GLU A 511 11.77 -11.04 0.88
C GLU A 511 12.83 -10.01 1.34
N ASN A 512 12.79 -9.63 2.62
CA ASN A 512 13.73 -8.72 3.29
C ASN A 512 13.98 -7.41 2.49
N PRO A 513 12.95 -6.56 2.28
CA PRO A 513 13.10 -5.26 1.64
C PRO A 513 13.48 -4.19 2.67
N ASP A 514 14.60 -3.49 2.52
CA ASP A 514 14.92 -2.33 3.37
C ASP A 514 13.85 -1.22 3.24
N VAL A 515 13.20 -1.13 2.06
CA VAL A 515 12.11 -0.18 1.79
C VAL A 515 10.91 -0.89 1.15
N LEU A 516 9.73 -0.72 1.74
CA LEU A 516 8.46 -1.22 1.20
C LEU A 516 7.49 -0.06 0.93
N VAL A 517 7.06 0.06 -0.32
CA VAL A 517 6.14 1.10 -0.78
C VAL A 517 4.75 0.49 -1.03
N ILE A 518 3.69 1.12 -0.50
CA ILE A 518 2.30 0.68 -0.66
C ILE A 518 1.47 1.88 -1.17
N ASP A 519 0.90 1.78 -2.38
CA ASP A 519 0.28 2.94 -3.04
C ASP A 519 -1.10 3.37 -2.48
N ASP A 520 -1.77 2.54 -1.67
CA ASP A 520 -3.03 2.89 -1.01
C ASP A 520 -3.29 2.07 0.27
N LEU A 521 -3.05 2.66 1.45
CA LEU A 521 -3.37 2.11 2.77
C LEU A 521 -4.88 2.22 3.06
N ARG A 522 -5.62 1.16 2.71
CA ARG A 522 -7.10 1.12 2.72
C ARG A 522 -7.77 0.37 3.86
N THR A 523 -7.06 -0.47 4.61
CA THR A 523 -7.64 -1.36 5.63
C THR A 523 -6.80 -1.41 6.90
N ALA A 524 -7.44 -1.74 8.01
CA ALA A 524 -6.77 -1.99 9.29
C ALA A 524 -5.64 -3.03 9.13
N ASP A 525 -5.91 -4.19 8.53
CA ASP A 525 -4.91 -5.27 8.40
C ASP A 525 -3.63 -4.83 7.66
N MET A 526 -3.78 -4.03 6.61
CA MET A 526 -2.66 -3.55 5.81
C MET A 526 -1.88 -2.43 6.51
N ILE A 527 -2.54 -1.67 7.39
CA ILE A 527 -1.90 -0.67 8.24
C ILE A 527 -1.19 -1.33 9.44
N THR A 528 -1.80 -2.35 10.06
CA THR A 528 -1.16 -3.14 11.12
C THR A 528 0.11 -3.78 10.58
N LEU A 529 0.03 -4.43 9.42
CA LEU A 529 1.17 -5.04 8.76
C LEU A 529 2.26 -4.01 8.37
N ALA A 530 1.86 -2.78 8.01
CA ALA A 530 2.80 -1.67 7.77
C ALA A 530 3.45 -1.16 9.06
N LEU A 531 2.72 -1.12 10.19
CA LEU A 531 3.25 -0.73 11.50
C LEU A 531 4.18 -1.82 12.06
N ASP A 532 3.83 -3.10 11.93
CA ASP A 532 4.68 -4.24 12.30
C ASP A 532 5.99 -4.26 11.48
N ALA A 533 5.89 -3.98 10.18
CA ALA A 533 7.06 -3.87 9.30
C ALA A 533 7.94 -2.65 9.66
N ALA A 534 7.34 -1.49 9.93
CA ALA A 534 8.06 -0.31 10.41
C ALA A 534 8.79 -0.58 11.74
N ASN A 535 8.11 -1.23 12.69
CA ASN A 535 8.62 -1.56 14.03
C ASN A 535 9.69 -2.67 14.02
N SER A 536 9.80 -3.42 12.92
CA SER A 536 10.83 -4.44 12.72
C SER A 536 12.04 -3.95 11.90
N GLY A 537 12.14 -2.63 11.64
CA GLY A 537 13.34 -2.00 11.07
C GLY A 537 13.28 -1.68 9.57
N HIS A 538 12.10 -1.78 8.94
CA HIS A 538 11.92 -1.46 7.51
C HIS A 538 11.41 -0.03 7.30
N LEU A 539 11.80 0.64 6.21
CA LEU A 539 11.20 1.93 5.83
C LEU A 539 9.92 1.70 5.02
N ILE A 540 8.78 2.14 5.53
CA ILE A 540 7.47 1.97 4.91
C ILE A 540 6.97 3.30 4.34
N ILE A 541 6.72 3.36 3.03
CA ILE A 541 6.15 4.54 2.36
C ILE A 541 4.72 4.21 1.92
N GLY A 542 3.74 4.69 2.68
CA GLY A 542 2.31 4.43 2.44
C GLY A 542 1.57 5.65 1.93
N ALA A 543 0.73 5.51 0.90
CA ALA A 543 -0.19 6.57 0.48
C ALA A 543 -1.60 6.38 1.06
N LEU A 544 -2.35 7.47 1.30
CA LEU A 544 -3.78 7.38 1.65
C LEU A 544 -4.62 8.61 1.23
N PRO A 545 -5.95 8.45 1.04
CA PRO A 545 -6.86 9.55 0.70
C PRO A 545 -7.28 10.37 1.94
N ALA A 546 -6.55 11.46 2.19
CA ALA A 546 -6.85 12.49 3.19
C ALA A 546 -6.61 13.91 2.64
N HIS A 547 -7.08 14.95 3.35
CA HIS A 547 -6.93 16.36 2.93
C HIS A 547 -5.84 17.14 3.68
N THR A 548 -5.46 16.68 4.87
CA THR A 548 -4.44 17.24 5.76
C THR A 548 -3.66 16.10 6.42
N SER A 549 -2.52 16.40 7.02
CA SER A 549 -1.72 15.44 7.78
C SER A 549 -2.43 14.96 9.04
N THR A 550 -3.17 15.86 9.70
CA THR A 550 -4.06 15.52 10.84
C THR A 550 -5.13 14.51 10.40
N GLY A 551 -5.87 14.83 9.32
CA GLY A 551 -6.91 13.95 8.78
C GLY A 551 -6.40 12.66 8.14
N ALA A 552 -5.09 12.50 7.93
CA ALA A 552 -4.48 11.22 7.57
C ALA A 552 -4.29 10.33 8.81
N ILE A 553 -3.83 10.90 9.92
CA ILE A 553 -3.67 10.20 11.20
C ILE A 553 -5.04 9.82 11.78
N ASP A 554 -6.00 10.74 11.78
CA ASP A 554 -7.40 10.47 12.19
C ASP A 554 -7.98 9.31 11.37
N ARG A 555 -7.86 9.38 10.03
CA ARG A 555 -8.36 8.33 9.14
C ARG A 555 -7.73 6.96 9.41
N ILE A 556 -6.45 6.91 9.77
CA ILE A 556 -5.81 5.64 10.13
C ILE A 556 -6.44 5.08 11.41
N ILE A 557 -6.59 5.91 12.44
CA ILE A 557 -7.20 5.50 13.71
C ILE A 557 -8.67 5.07 13.48
N ASP A 558 -9.39 5.74 12.58
CA ASP A 558 -10.78 5.43 12.28
C ASP A 558 -11.02 4.12 11.54
N PHE A 559 -10.00 3.51 10.92
CA PHE A 559 -10.12 2.14 10.37
C PHE A 559 -10.25 1.05 11.44
N TYR A 560 -9.95 1.35 12.71
CA TYR A 560 -9.96 0.38 13.81
C TYR A 560 -11.18 0.54 14.71
N PRO A 561 -11.69 -0.58 15.31
CA PRO A 561 -12.76 -0.53 16.29
C PRO A 561 -12.27 0.17 17.58
N PRO A 562 -13.17 0.79 18.38
CA PRO A 562 -12.81 1.68 19.49
C PRO A 562 -11.79 1.11 20.50
N GLU A 563 -11.84 -0.19 20.75
CA GLU A 563 -10.94 -0.95 21.61
C GLU A 563 -9.48 -0.92 21.14
N ASP A 564 -9.22 -1.10 19.84
CA ASP A 564 -7.87 -1.21 19.27
C ASP A 564 -7.23 0.17 19.01
N ARG A 565 -8.05 1.22 18.86
CA ARG A 565 -7.57 2.59 18.58
C ARG A 565 -6.47 3.06 19.52
N ARG A 566 -6.53 2.66 20.79
CA ARG A 566 -5.52 3.01 21.80
C ARG A 566 -4.15 2.39 21.49
N HIS A 567 -4.12 1.15 21.03
CA HIS A 567 -2.91 0.44 20.66
C HIS A 567 -2.29 1.02 19.38
N VAL A 568 -3.12 1.23 18.35
CA VAL A 568 -2.69 1.81 17.06
C VAL A 568 -2.17 3.24 17.22
N GLN A 569 -2.77 4.06 18.09
CA GLN A 569 -2.25 5.39 18.43
C GLN A 569 -0.83 5.36 18.99
N LEU A 570 -0.50 4.38 19.83
CA LEU A 570 0.85 4.23 20.40
C LEU A 570 1.83 3.77 19.31
N ALA A 571 1.48 2.72 18.56
CA ALA A 571 2.28 2.23 17.45
C ALA A 571 2.56 3.32 16.39
N LEU A 572 1.57 4.17 16.07
CA LEU A 572 1.74 5.34 15.20
C LEU A 572 2.68 6.38 15.81
N ALA A 573 2.53 6.71 17.10
CA ALA A 573 3.35 7.72 17.77
C ALA A 573 4.84 7.32 17.81
N GLU A 574 5.12 6.02 17.88
CA GLU A 574 6.47 5.45 17.90
C GLU A 574 7.05 5.30 16.48
N ASN A 575 6.27 4.79 15.52
CA ASN A 575 6.79 4.39 14.20
C ASN A 575 6.68 5.48 13.12
N LEU A 576 5.79 6.47 13.25
CA LEU A 576 5.67 7.53 12.26
C LEU A 576 6.97 8.36 12.19
N ARG A 577 7.44 8.66 10.98
CA ARG A 577 8.52 9.63 10.73
C ARG A 577 7.96 10.97 10.24
N GLY A 578 6.96 10.93 9.34
CA GLY A 578 6.25 12.14 8.92
C GLY A 578 5.08 11.89 7.99
N VAL A 579 4.31 12.95 7.76
CA VAL A 579 3.17 12.99 6.84
C VAL A 579 3.32 14.17 5.89
N VAL A 580 3.27 13.90 4.58
CA VAL A 580 3.26 14.92 3.52
C VAL A 580 1.90 14.90 2.84
N ALA A 581 1.01 15.81 3.23
CA ALA A 581 -0.31 15.94 2.63
C ALA A 581 -0.29 17.02 1.54
N GLN A 582 -0.57 16.67 0.28
CA GLN A 582 -0.46 17.61 -0.84
C GLN A 582 -1.75 17.79 -1.66
N VAL A 583 -1.90 18.99 -2.25
CA VAL A 583 -2.98 19.35 -3.17
C VAL A 583 -2.40 20.05 -4.40
N LEU A 584 -2.97 19.76 -5.58
CA LEU A 584 -2.55 20.40 -6.84
C LEU A 584 -3.41 21.60 -7.18
N LEU A 585 -2.75 22.75 -7.28
CA LEU A 585 -3.26 24.02 -7.76
C LEU A 585 -3.05 24.15 -9.27
N ARG A 586 -3.97 24.84 -9.96
CA ARG A 586 -3.76 25.29 -11.36
C ARG A 586 -2.95 26.60 -11.36
N ARG A 587 -1.94 26.72 -12.22
CA ARG A 587 -1.21 27.99 -12.42
C ARG A 587 -1.84 28.82 -13.55
N PRO A 588 -1.82 30.16 -13.49
CA PRO A 588 -2.03 30.98 -14.69
C PRO A 588 -0.94 30.63 -15.74
N GLY A 589 -1.31 30.61 -17.02
CA GLY A 589 -0.42 30.15 -18.09
C GLY A 589 -0.24 28.62 -18.19
N GLY A 590 -0.77 27.84 -17.25
CA GLY A 590 -0.91 26.38 -17.39
C GLY A 590 0.03 25.50 -16.56
N GLY A 591 -0.21 24.20 -16.65
CA GLY A 591 0.36 23.21 -15.73
C GLY A 591 -0.24 23.29 -14.32
N ARG A 592 0.46 22.69 -13.35
CA ARG A 592 0.02 22.60 -11.95
C ARG A 592 1.19 22.84 -11.00
N LEU A 593 0.88 23.22 -9.76
CA LEU A 593 1.84 23.36 -8.66
C LEU A 593 1.30 22.66 -7.42
N ALA A 594 2.16 21.97 -6.66
CA ALA A 594 1.78 21.31 -5.43
C ALA A 594 1.92 22.27 -4.24
N ALA A 595 0.83 22.51 -3.50
CA ALA A 595 0.92 22.97 -2.12
C ALA A 595 1.02 21.74 -1.22
N ARG A 596 1.94 21.77 -0.24
CA ARG A 596 2.26 20.63 0.63
C ARG A 596 2.18 21.07 2.09
N GLU A 597 1.40 20.34 2.87
CA GLU A 597 1.47 20.33 4.32
C GLU A 597 2.51 19.29 4.75
N VAL A 598 3.32 19.62 5.74
CA VAL A 598 4.42 18.77 6.23
C VAL A 598 4.33 18.67 7.74
N LEU A 599 4.03 17.47 8.24
CA LEU A 599 4.11 17.09 9.64
C LEU A 599 5.31 16.15 9.81
N LEU A 600 6.18 16.42 10.77
CA LEU A 600 7.30 15.53 11.12
C LEU A 600 7.14 15.06 12.57
N ASN A 601 7.43 13.79 12.84
CA ASN A 601 7.14 13.19 14.16
C ASN A 601 8.21 13.57 15.20
N THR A 602 8.21 14.83 15.63
CA THR A 602 8.97 15.27 16.81
C THR A 602 8.32 14.73 18.09
N SER A 603 9.05 14.70 19.20
CA SER A 603 8.53 14.21 20.49
C SER A 603 7.22 14.89 20.95
N ALA A 604 7.00 16.15 20.57
CA ALA A 604 5.73 16.85 20.82
C ALA A 604 4.57 16.31 19.96
N VAL A 605 4.84 15.98 18.69
CA VAL A 605 3.86 15.36 17.79
C VAL A 605 3.57 13.92 18.25
N ALA A 606 4.59 13.15 18.59
CA ALA A 606 4.46 11.81 19.15
C ALA A 606 3.59 11.81 20.42
N SER A 607 3.83 12.73 21.38
CA SER A 607 2.98 12.85 22.58
C SER A 607 1.52 13.16 22.22
N VAL A 608 1.27 14.09 21.29
CA VAL A 608 -0.09 14.45 20.87
C VAL A 608 -0.83 13.26 20.22
N ILE A 609 -0.15 12.44 19.40
CA ILE A 609 -0.70 11.20 18.83
C ILE A 609 -0.92 10.15 19.94
N ALA A 610 0.10 9.93 20.80
CA ALA A 610 0.06 8.98 21.91
C ALA A 610 -0.96 9.34 22.99
N GLU A 611 -1.42 10.59 23.07
CA GLU A 611 -2.49 11.06 23.95
C GLU A 611 -3.88 11.06 23.27
N GLY A 612 -3.96 10.71 21.98
CA GLY A 612 -5.21 10.75 21.20
C GLY A 612 -5.74 12.16 20.91
N LYS A 613 -4.89 13.19 21.04
CA LYS A 613 -5.27 14.62 20.96
C LYS A 613 -5.03 15.19 19.56
N THR A 614 -5.37 14.45 18.51
CA THR A 614 -5.02 14.78 17.11
C THR A 614 -5.46 16.18 16.66
N SER A 615 -6.55 16.71 17.24
CA SER A 615 -6.98 18.11 17.06
C SER A 615 -5.95 19.19 17.46
N GLN A 616 -4.92 18.84 18.21
CA GLN A 616 -3.80 19.71 18.59
C GLN A 616 -2.61 19.63 17.61
N LEU A 617 -2.60 18.69 16.65
CA LEU A 617 -1.54 18.54 15.67
C LEU A 617 -1.28 19.80 14.81
N PRO A 618 -2.29 20.61 14.40
CA PRO A 618 -2.03 21.87 13.72
C PRO A 618 -1.18 22.85 14.56
N LEU A 619 -1.42 22.94 15.87
CA LEU A 619 -0.65 23.80 16.78
C LEU A 619 0.77 23.26 17.02
N ALA A 620 0.91 21.93 17.09
CA ALA A 620 2.22 21.27 17.13
C ALA A 620 3.01 21.54 15.83
N MET A 621 2.35 21.54 14.68
CA MET A 621 2.94 21.84 13.36
C MET A 621 3.38 23.31 13.24
N GLU A 622 2.56 24.27 13.69
CA GLU A 622 2.94 25.69 13.76
C GLU A 622 4.16 25.93 14.68
N SER A 623 4.23 25.20 15.79
CA SER A 623 5.38 25.21 16.71
C SER A 623 6.60 24.50 16.11
N GLY A 624 6.35 23.55 15.21
CA GLY A 624 7.30 22.71 14.51
C GLY A 624 7.98 23.35 13.29
N ARG A 625 7.59 24.56 12.87
CA ARG A 625 8.18 25.25 11.69
C ARG A 625 9.72 25.26 11.68
N LYS A 626 10.36 25.38 12.84
CA LYS A 626 11.83 25.34 13.01
C LYS A 626 12.49 24.00 12.63
N HIS A 627 11.70 22.93 12.47
CA HIS A 627 12.12 21.61 12.00
C HIS A 627 11.72 21.36 10.52
N GLY A 628 11.19 22.37 9.81
CA GLY A 628 10.70 22.21 8.44
C GLY A 628 9.24 21.76 8.31
N MET A 629 8.47 21.77 9.40
CA MET A 629 7.01 21.57 9.30
C MET A 629 6.33 22.79 8.66
N VAL A 630 5.29 22.55 7.86
CA VAL A 630 4.58 23.60 7.12
C VAL A 630 3.08 23.31 7.12
N PRO A 631 2.23 24.14 7.74
CA PRO A 631 0.77 24.03 7.63
C PRO A 631 0.25 24.30 6.22
N LEU A 632 -0.80 23.59 5.76
CA LEU A 632 -1.31 23.71 4.39
C LEU A 632 -1.64 25.16 4.01
N ASN A 633 -2.28 25.90 4.92
CA ASN A 633 -2.68 27.28 4.66
C ASN A 633 -1.47 28.23 4.49
N GLU A 634 -0.32 27.94 5.10
CA GLU A 634 0.92 28.72 4.90
C GLU A 634 1.57 28.39 3.56
N ALA A 635 1.62 27.11 3.17
CA ALA A 635 2.07 26.70 1.84
C ALA A 635 1.20 27.35 0.74
N LEU A 636 -0.13 27.37 0.92
CA LEU A 636 -1.06 28.04 0.02
C LEU A 636 -0.83 29.56 -0.04
N VAL A 637 -0.62 30.23 1.10
CA VAL A 637 -0.36 31.68 1.16
C VAL A 637 0.98 32.04 0.49
N GLY A 638 2.06 31.30 0.76
CA GLY A 638 3.36 31.53 0.13
C GLY A 638 3.33 31.37 -1.40
N ILE A 639 2.56 30.39 -1.90
CA ILE A 639 2.34 30.16 -3.33
C ILE A 639 1.50 31.27 -3.99
N VAL A 640 0.59 31.91 -3.25
CA VAL A 640 -0.15 33.09 -3.70
C VAL A 640 0.75 34.34 -3.68
N GLN A 641 1.56 34.52 -2.63
CA GLN A 641 2.48 35.66 -2.50
C GLN A 641 3.58 35.68 -3.57
N SER A 642 4.03 34.51 -4.06
CA SER A 642 4.97 34.42 -5.19
C SER A 642 4.33 34.69 -6.56
N GLY A 643 3.01 34.93 -6.62
CA GLY A 643 2.26 35.12 -7.85
C GLY A 643 2.07 33.85 -8.69
N ALA A 644 2.52 32.69 -8.22
CA ALA A 644 2.50 31.44 -8.98
C ALA A 644 1.09 30.84 -9.15
N VAL A 645 0.12 31.23 -8.31
CA VAL A 645 -1.28 30.79 -8.35
C VAL A 645 -2.22 31.91 -7.87
N GLU A 646 -3.40 32.03 -8.48
CA GLU A 646 -4.45 32.94 -8.02
C GLU A 646 -4.98 32.58 -6.62
N ALA A 647 -5.19 33.59 -5.77
CA ALA A 647 -5.81 33.41 -4.44
C ALA A 647 -7.16 32.66 -4.50
N ARG A 648 -7.91 32.77 -5.61
CA ARG A 648 -9.16 32.05 -5.88
C ARG A 648 -9.01 30.56 -6.13
N GLU A 649 -7.89 30.08 -6.69
CA GLU A 649 -7.61 28.63 -6.79
C GLU A 649 -7.12 28.11 -5.43
N ALA A 650 -6.24 28.84 -4.74
CA ALA A 650 -5.77 28.48 -3.40
C ALA A 650 -6.93 28.35 -2.39
N TYR A 651 -7.84 29.32 -2.34
CA TYR A 651 -9.05 29.29 -1.48
C TYR A 651 -9.93 28.05 -1.73
N ARG A 652 -10.04 27.59 -2.98
CA ARG A 652 -10.80 26.38 -3.34
C ARG A 652 -10.11 25.08 -2.93
N ARG A 653 -8.83 25.12 -2.56
CA ARG A 653 -8.04 23.96 -2.07
C ARG A 653 -7.72 24.02 -0.57
N ALA A 654 -7.87 25.17 0.09
CA ALA A 654 -7.72 25.31 1.53
C ALA A 654 -8.70 24.39 2.28
N ALA A 655 -8.17 23.64 3.25
CA ALA A 655 -8.98 22.81 4.14
C ALA A 655 -9.74 23.70 5.14
N ASP A 656 -9.02 24.53 5.91
CA ASP A 656 -9.60 25.64 6.64
C ASP A 656 -9.58 26.91 5.76
N ARG A 657 -10.74 27.26 5.23
CA ARG A 657 -10.95 28.47 4.42
C ARG A 657 -10.94 29.75 5.26
N ALA A 658 -11.30 29.69 6.54
CA ALA A 658 -11.41 30.88 7.39
C ALA A 658 -10.04 31.37 7.83
N GLY A 659 -9.18 30.48 8.34
CA GLY A 659 -7.78 30.79 8.66
C GLY A 659 -6.98 31.16 7.42
N PHE A 660 -7.23 30.54 6.26
CA PHE A 660 -6.59 30.94 5.00
C PHE A 660 -6.91 32.40 4.64
N LEU A 661 -8.16 32.84 4.73
CA LEU A 661 -8.53 34.25 4.51
C LEU A 661 -7.94 35.19 5.57
N ALA A 662 -7.87 34.77 6.84
CA ALA A 662 -7.24 35.55 7.91
C ALA A 662 -5.73 35.74 7.65
N LEU A 663 -5.04 34.71 7.18
CA LEU A 663 -3.62 34.76 6.80
C LEU A 663 -3.39 35.64 5.57
N LEU A 664 -4.23 35.55 4.53
CA LEU A 664 -4.17 36.47 3.38
C LEU A 664 -4.35 37.94 3.79
N LYS A 665 -5.35 38.23 4.64
CA LYS A 665 -5.55 39.59 5.18
C LYS A 665 -4.34 40.08 5.98
N ARG A 666 -3.73 39.22 6.81
CA ARG A 666 -2.50 39.53 7.55
C ARG A 666 -1.31 39.85 6.63
N GLN A 667 -1.28 39.28 5.43
CA GLN A 667 -0.27 39.52 4.40
C GLN A 667 -0.62 40.66 3.42
N GLY A 668 -1.73 41.39 3.65
CA GLY A 668 -2.15 42.50 2.78
C GLY A 668 -2.72 42.09 1.42
N VAL A 669 -3.07 40.81 1.22
CA VAL A 669 -3.68 40.33 -0.03
C VAL A 669 -5.19 40.58 0.00
N ASP A 670 -5.75 41.13 -1.09
CA ASP A 670 -7.18 41.34 -1.22
C ASP A 670 -7.96 40.01 -1.15
N THR A 671 -8.95 39.94 -0.25
CA THR A 671 -9.83 38.80 -0.08
C THR A 671 -11.23 39.00 -0.67
N SER A 672 -11.52 40.13 -1.32
CA SER A 672 -12.85 40.46 -1.88
C SER A 672 -13.37 39.44 -2.91
N PHE A 673 -12.54 38.51 -3.36
CA PHE A 673 -12.94 37.38 -4.21
C PHE A 673 -13.74 36.32 -3.44
N ALA A 674 -13.61 36.23 -2.11
CA ALA A 674 -14.27 35.22 -1.29
C ALA A 674 -15.76 35.53 -1.11
N ASP A 675 -16.09 36.81 -0.90
CA ASP A 675 -17.47 37.32 -0.82
C ASP A 675 -18.21 37.27 -2.19
N ARG A 676 -17.49 36.87 -3.25
CA ARG A 676 -17.99 36.61 -4.61
C ARG A 676 -17.95 35.11 -4.99
N LEU A 677 -17.81 34.24 -3.99
CA LEU A 677 -17.71 32.78 -4.09
C LEU A 677 -18.60 32.03 -3.08
N ALA A 678 -19.05 32.72 -2.03
CA ALA A 678 -20.17 32.31 -1.19
C ALA A 678 -21.51 32.69 -1.85
#